data_AF-A0A1Q5Q6I6-F1
#
_entry.id   AF-A0A1Q5Q6I6-F1
#
_cell.length_a   1.000
_cell.length_b   1.000
_cell.length_c   1.000
_cell.angle_alpha   90.00
_cell.angle_beta   90.00
_cell.angle_gamma   90.00
#
_symmetry.space_group_name_H-M   'P 1'
#
loop_
_entity.id
_entity.type
_entity.pdbx_description
1 polymer ?
#
loop_
_entity_poly.entity_id
_entity_poly.type
_entity_poly.pdbx_seq_one_letter_code
_entity_poly.pdbx_strand_id
1 'polypeptide(L)'
;MPDAVSVLRATCNVSSGILIEVAFSLLSLERNMDDNELSRLVGSLCLMGIDGTSMTTETRKLIETYAVGAIILTSKNLKCYARPLLIAVDQEGGSINSLNADEVTQFPSAMGLAATQQQDLVEKAAHAIAQELRCLGFNWILGPVLDVLPTTRVQPLGVRTFGDDPFAVATYGAHMIKGFKSGGIATGGKHFPGYGDTSFPDDSPENVPCILYSKAQLHQNQFVPFREAIQHNVDSILVGGCAMTGLGEETVPHACLSHKVVTDILRHELGFDGVIVSECLAMEALCENIGVSQGAIMAILAGCDFIMVCQTYQTQLEALSGLKLGVQRGHIPIQVVNTAVERINLLKDRLTSWDQALYPGGIPKLNELNRIHSNISLQAYRQSVSLIRDTNAHSSILKSMSANDDILLLTPLLDLFPSTLTKRHHESDWTTRSKPGHFAVGEDIFQKFGLSLANARNGPITHTSYSSNGLRPSHEALISQAAAVIIVTADVTRNSYQYGVTKYVNMMCKSQKDCQGNAKPLIVVAVSTPYDFLEDLDIQTYICLYDYTKPALNVLVDILTGKFLPTGVPELASMRHRKTAKNILQPRTQFLGQMWLVENYDPEKDGPALQRLLKGVPGIQNYHHPWSTNFEARIDGIENNHFVVKNSSNGTIHGFCATYYIKSTSRAYIAACIVNPHRRRMGIGGSICTYAIAWLSENKKPAQIQWCYSFPALFSTPELAQRESTQRADMWMNHW
;
A
#
# COMPACT_ATOMS: atom_id res chain seq x y z
N MET A 1 -3.55 -47.07 21.88
CA MET A 1 -2.20 -47.23 22.48
C MET A 1 -2.00 -46.13 23.52
N PRO A 2 -2.12 -46.44 24.82
CA PRO A 2 -2.02 -45.45 25.89
C PRO A 2 -0.64 -45.50 26.56
N ASP A 3 0.38 -44.84 26.00
CA ASP A 3 1.72 -44.76 26.62
C ASP A 3 2.52 -43.47 26.32
N ALA A 4 1.90 -42.45 25.72
CA ALA A 4 2.56 -41.17 25.40
C ALA A 4 2.35 -40.06 26.45
N VAL A 5 1.48 -40.28 27.45
CA VAL A 5 1.03 -39.25 28.41
C VAL A 5 1.78 -39.32 29.75
N SER A 6 2.43 -40.45 30.05
CA SER A 6 3.20 -40.67 31.29
C SER A 6 4.57 -40.00 31.29
N VAL A 7 5.24 -39.94 30.13
CA VAL A 7 6.63 -39.43 30.02
C VAL A 7 6.72 -37.89 30.14
N LEU A 8 5.67 -37.16 29.74
CA LEU A 8 5.63 -35.69 29.77
C LEU A 8 5.41 -35.07 31.17
N ARG A 9 5.18 -35.88 32.21
CA ARG A 9 5.03 -35.38 33.60
C ARG A 9 6.32 -35.33 34.40
N ALA A 10 7.46 -35.76 33.86
CA ALA A 10 8.71 -35.90 34.60
C ALA A 10 9.69 -34.71 34.50
N THR A 11 9.49 -33.76 33.58
CA THR A 11 10.47 -32.69 33.28
C THR A 11 9.99 -31.26 33.52
N CYS A 12 8.71 -31.04 33.83
CA CYS A 12 8.18 -29.72 34.18
C CYS A 12 8.07 -29.54 35.69
N ASN A 13 9.22 -29.37 36.36
CA ASN A 13 9.27 -28.97 37.77
C ASN A 13 10.38 -27.94 38.01
N VAL A 14 10.27 -26.78 37.36
CA VAL A 14 11.04 -25.57 37.70
C VAL A 14 10.06 -24.44 37.94
N SER A 15 9.58 -24.37 39.18
CA SER A 15 8.76 -23.27 39.68
C SER A 15 9.59 -22.00 39.90
N SER A 16 9.05 -20.86 39.45
CA SER A 16 9.29 -19.54 40.07
C SER A 16 10.75 -19.05 40.26
N GLY A 17 11.69 -19.37 39.36
CA GLY A 17 13.08 -18.88 39.41
C GLY A 17 13.47 -17.80 38.38
N ILE A 18 12.85 -17.81 37.19
CA ILE A 18 13.39 -17.12 35.99
C ILE A 18 13.31 -15.58 36.05
N LEU A 19 12.46 -15.00 36.89
CA LEU A 19 12.32 -13.55 37.04
C LEU A 19 13.50 -12.85 37.75
N ILE A 20 14.45 -13.60 38.32
CA ILE A 20 15.62 -13.04 39.02
C ILE A 20 16.92 -13.16 38.20
N GLU A 21 17.06 -14.16 37.33
CA GLU A 21 18.27 -14.31 36.50
C GLU A 21 18.41 -13.23 35.41
N VAL A 22 17.31 -12.75 34.85
CA VAL A 22 17.35 -11.67 33.83
C VAL A 22 17.92 -10.36 34.41
N ALA A 23 17.67 -10.09 35.70
CA ALA A 23 18.22 -8.92 36.39
C ALA A 23 19.72 -9.07 36.75
N PHE A 24 20.22 -10.30 36.90
CA PHE A 24 21.62 -10.56 37.26
C PHE A 24 22.57 -10.63 36.04
N SER A 25 22.04 -10.93 34.85
CA SER A 25 22.82 -10.99 33.60
C SER A 25 23.45 -9.65 33.18
N LEU A 26 22.82 -8.53 33.55
CA LEU A 26 23.26 -7.17 33.17
C LEU A 26 24.51 -6.67 33.94
N LEU A 27 25.02 -7.42 34.92
CA LEU A 27 26.16 -7.02 35.76
C LEU A 27 27.43 -7.88 35.57
N SER A 28 27.50 -8.72 34.53
CA SER A 28 28.67 -9.58 34.26
C SER A 28 29.07 -9.68 32.79
N LEU A 29 29.19 -8.54 32.10
CA LEU A 29 29.62 -8.43 30.69
C LEU A 29 31.16 -8.35 30.51
N GLU A 30 31.89 -9.22 31.22
CA GLU A 30 33.31 -9.53 30.95
C GLU A 30 33.57 -11.06 31.04
N ARG A 31 32.65 -11.87 30.51
CA ARG A 31 32.94 -13.28 30.19
C ARG A 31 33.19 -13.42 28.70
N ASN A 32 34.28 -14.11 28.34
CA ASN A 32 34.47 -14.63 26.99
C ASN A 32 33.35 -15.64 26.71
N MET A 33 32.36 -15.22 25.92
CA MET A 33 31.27 -16.06 25.43
C MET A 33 31.83 -17.19 24.57
N ASP A 34 31.31 -18.42 24.71
CA ASP A 34 31.80 -19.56 23.94
C ASP A 34 31.56 -19.37 22.43
N ASP A 35 32.39 -20.02 21.62
CA ASP A 35 32.32 -19.95 20.16
C ASP A 35 30.98 -20.47 19.62
N ASN A 36 30.35 -21.44 20.31
CA ASN A 36 29.01 -21.92 20.00
C ASN A 36 27.91 -20.93 20.44
N GLU A 37 28.05 -20.34 21.63
CA GLU A 37 27.11 -19.34 22.15
C GLU A 37 27.07 -18.11 21.22
N LEU A 38 28.24 -17.63 20.79
CA LEU A 38 28.33 -16.55 19.81
C LEU A 38 27.72 -16.95 18.46
N SER A 39 27.99 -18.16 17.96
CA SER A 39 27.40 -18.66 16.72
C SER A 39 25.87 -18.70 16.75
N ARG A 40 25.27 -19.01 17.90
CA ARG A 40 23.83 -18.99 18.12
C ARG A 40 23.27 -17.57 18.26
N LEU A 41 24.01 -16.69 18.93
CA LEU A 41 23.63 -15.29 19.08
C LEU A 41 23.58 -14.58 17.72
N VAL A 42 24.62 -14.69 16.90
CA VAL A 42 24.61 -14.05 15.56
C VAL A 42 23.58 -14.68 14.62
N GLY A 43 23.35 -15.99 14.70
CA GLY A 43 22.30 -16.62 13.90
C GLY A 43 20.90 -16.14 14.28
N SER A 44 20.66 -15.79 15.56
CA SER A 44 19.38 -15.22 15.99
C SER A 44 19.03 -13.87 15.33
N LEU A 45 20.00 -13.18 14.71
CA LEU A 45 19.81 -11.99 13.86
C LEU A 45 19.41 -12.32 12.41
N CYS A 46 19.37 -13.58 11.99
CA CYS A 46 19.18 -13.95 10.59
C CYS A 46 17.74 -14.37 10.26
N LEU A 47 17.26 -13.90 9.10
CA LEU A 47 16.07 -14.38 8.40
C LEU A 47 16.53 -15.17 7.16
N MET A 48 16.44 -16.50 7.23
CA MET A 48 16.97 -17.40 6.20
C MET A 48 15.87 -17.99 5.31
N GLY A 49 16.10 -17.99 3.99
CA GLY A 49 15.27 -18.76 3.05
C GLY A 49 15.54 -20.26 3.15
N ILE A 50 14.54 -21.09 2.83
CA ILE A 50 14.67 -22.55 2.82
C ILE A 50 14.20 -23.11 1.48
N ASP A 51 15.01 -24.00 0.92
CA ASP A 51 14.78 -24.65 -0.38
C ASP A 51 14.19 -26.07 -0.22
N GLY A 52 13.50 -26.58 -1.25
CA GLY A 52 12.91 -27.94 -1.25
C GLY A 52 11.66 -28.11 -0.37
N THR A 53 11.06 -29.31 -0.33
CA THR A 53 9.77 -29.57 0.37
C THR A 53 9.89 -30.26 1.75
N SER A 54 11.11 -30.39 2.26
CA SER A 54 11.39 -31.16 3.48
C SER A 54 12.54 -30.55 4.27
N MET A 55 12.67 -30.94 5.53
CA MET A 55 13.77 -30.50 6.40
C MET A 55 15.07 -31.16 5.94
N THR A 56 15.90 -30.44 5.18
CA THR A 56 17.21 -30.95 4.75
C THR A 56 18.22 -30.92 5.90
N THR A 57 19.37 -31.58 5.72
CA THR A 57 20.46 -31.56 6.71
C THR A 57 21.02 -30.14 6.90
N GLU A 58 21.06 -29.36 5.81
CA GLU A 58 21.48 -27.97 5.75
C GLU A 58 20.50 -27.07 6.51
N THR A 59 19.20 -27.19 6.23
CA THR A 59 18.14 -26.49 6.97
C THR A 59 18.19 -26.83 8.45
N ARG A 60 18.36 -28.11 8.79
CA ARG A 60 18.51 -28.55 10.18
C ARG A 60 19.71 -27.89 10.85
N LYS A 61 20.87 -27.80 10.19
CA LYS A 61 22.06 -27.12 10.73
C LYS A 61 21.82 -25.64 10.99
N LEU A 62 21.22 -24.90 10.05
CA LEU A 62 20.90 -23.48 10.25
C LEU A 62 20.15 -23.26 11.58
N ILE A 63 19.20 -24.12 11.89
CA ILE A 63 18.26 -23.86 12.98
C ILE A 63 18.63 -24.61 14.28
N GLU A 64 19.12 -25.85 14.23
CA GLU A 64 19.60 -26.57 15.41
C GLU A 64 20.97 -26.04 15.89
N THR A 65 21.92 -25.84 14.97
CA THR A 65 23.29 -25.41 15.29
C THR A 65 23.37 -23.89 15.47
N TYR A 66 22.99 -23.12 14.45
CA TYR A 66 23.13 -21.65 14.46
C TYR A 66 21.92 -20.91 15.06
N ALA A 67 20.84 -21.60 15.43
CA ALA A 67 19.67 -21.02 16.09
C ALA A 67 19.05 -19.82 15.35
N VAL A 68 18.91 -19.91 14.02
CA VAL A 68 18.45 -18.77 13.20
C VAL A 68 17.15 -18.15 13.69
N GLY A 69 17.10 -16.83 13.70
CA GLY A 69 16.04 -16.08 14.35
C GLY A 69 14.67 -16.21 13.67
N ALA A 70 14.66 -16.29 12.34
CA ALA A 70 13.47 -16.41 11.52
C ALA A 70 13.75 -17.20 10.24
N ILE A 71 12.69 -17.74 9.63
CA ILE A 71 12.73 -18.40 8.33
C ILE A 71 11.70 -17.78 7.40
N ILE A 72 12.06 -17.53 6.14
CA ILE A 72 11.12 -17.14 5.09
C ILE A 72 10.82 -18.38 4.24
N LEU A 73 9.54 -18.68 4.06
CA LEU A 73 9.11 -19.88 3.34
C LEU A 73 8.33 -19.53 2.08
N THR A 74 8.52 -20.38 1.07
CA THR A 74 7.60 -20.50 -0.07
C THR A 74 6.68 -21.71 0.16
N SER A 75 5.90 -22.12 -0.84
CA SER A 75 4.91 -23.23 -0.82
C SER A 75 5.45 -24.65 -0.55
N LYS A 76 6.52 -24.82 0.25
CA LYS A 76 7.29 -26.07 0.31
C LYS A 76 7.65 -26.60 1.72
N ASN A 77 7.89 -25.81 2.77
CA ASN A 77 8.67 -26.26 3.97
C ASN A 77 7.89 -26.30 5.33
N LEU A 78 8.15 -27.24 6.28
CA LEU A 78 7.58 -27.20 7.66
C LEU A 78 8.39 -27.93 8.81
N LYS A 79 8.29 -27.36 10.06
CA LYS A 79 8.69 -27.84 11.46
C LYS A 79 10.16 -27.62 11.92
N CYS A 80 10.63 -27.66 13.20
CA CYS A 80 10.14 -27.38 14.58
C CYS A 80 11.35 -27.32 15.60
N TYR A 81 11.33 -26.53 16.70
CA TYR A 81 12.55 -26.06 17.44
C TYR A 81 12.53 -25.94 18.99
N ALA A 82 13.38 -25.08 19.61
CA ALA A 82 13.61 -24.87 21.05
C ALA A 82 13.11 -23.51 21.64
N ARG A 83 12.89 -22.50 20.80
CA ARG A 83 11.77 -21.53 20.90
C ARG A 83 11.02 -21.54 19.56
N PRO A 84 9.74 -21.10 19.48
CA PRO A 84 9.07 -20.91 18.20
C PRO A 84 9.86 -19.95 17.28
N LEU A 85 9.95 -20.31 16.00
CA LEU A 85 10.51 -19.41 14.98
C LEU A 85 9.49 -18.34 14.61
N LEU A 86 9.99 -17.20 14.12
CA LEU A 86 9.18 -16.41 13.18
C LEU A 86 9.22 -17.10 11.82
N ILE A 87 8.05 -17.30 11.24
CA ILE A 87 7.84 -17.94 9.94
C ILE A 87 7.20 -16.89 9.04
N ALA A 88 8.02 -16.32 8.17
CA ALA A 88 7.73 -15.21 7.29
C ALA A 88 7.21 -15.69 5.92
N VAL A 89 6.37 -14.87 5.28
CA VAL A 89 5.86 -15.09 3.92
C VAL A 89 5.60 -13.77 3.20
N ASP A 90 5.82 -13.76 1.89
CA ASP A 90 5.37 -12.71 0.98
C ASP A 90 4.03 -13.14 0.35
N GLN A 91 2.92 -12.64 0.88
CA GLN A 91 1.55 -12.94 0.41
C GLN A 91 0.79 -11.63 0.17
N GLU A 92 1.18 -10.88 -0.86
CA GLU A 92 0.73 -9.49 -1.08
C GLU A 92 -0.69 -9.40 -1.70
N GLY A 93 -1.22 -10.51 -2.21
CA GLY A 93 -2.43 -10.52 -3.04
C GLY A 93 -2.12 -10.31 -4.53
N GLY A 94 -3.16 -10.44 -5.36
CA GLY A 94 -3.01 -10.42 -6.81
C GLY A 94 -2.09 -11.53 -7.31
N SER A 95 -1.25 -11.24 -8.29
CA SER A 95 -0.30 -12.20 -8.89
C SER A 95 0.99 -12.42 -8.10
N ILE A 96 1.24 -11.68 -7.00
CA ILE A 96 2.48 -11.76 -6.22
C ILE A 96 2.20 -12.41 -4.86
N ASN A 97 2.20 -13.74 -4.85
CA ASN A 97 1.93 -14.57 -3.69
C ASN A 97 2.92 -15.74 -3.62
N SER A 98 3.38 -16.08 -2.41
CA SER A 98 4.22 -17.26 -2.14
C SER A 98 3.43 -18.55 -2.05
N LEU A 99 2.15 -18.45 -1.66
CA LEU A 99 1.18 -19.55 -1.60
C LEU A 99 0.13 -19.37 -2.70
N ASN A 100 -0.17 -20.45 -3.41
CA ASN A 100 -1.05 -20.42 -4.58
C ASN A 100 -2.54 -20.41 -4.21
N ALA A 101 -3.39 -20.04 -5.17
CA ALA A 101 -4.85 -20.04 -5.03
C ALA A 101 -5.48 -21.43 -4.78
N ASP A 102 -4.73 -22.51 -4.97
CA ASP A 102 -5.13 -23.89 -4.63
C ASP A 102 -4.84 -24.24 -3.15
N GLU A 103 -4.03 -23.41 -2.46
CA GLU A 103 -3.60 -23.59 -1.07
C GLU A 103 -4.36 -22.65 -0.12
N VAL A 104 -4.49 -21.37 -0.51
CA VAL A 104 -5.14 -20.30 0.26
C VAL A 104 -6.11 -19.50 -0.61
N THR A 105 -7.04 -18.78 0.01
CA THR A 105 -7.98 -17.90 -0.67
C THR A 105 -7.22 -16.76 -1.36
N GLN A 106 -7.31 -16.73 -2.69
CA GLN A 106 -6.77 -15.65 -3.50
C GLN A 106 -7.58 -14.35 -3.31
N PHE A 107 -6.90 -13.22 -3.11
CA PHE A 107 -7.50 -11.88 -3.01
C PHE A 107 -6.91 -10.93 -4.07
N PRO A 108 -7.60 -9.83 -4.44
CA PRO A 108 -7.07 -8.84 -5.38
C PRO A 108 -5.73 -8.25 -4.92
N SER A 109 -4.99 -7.67 -5.87
CA SER A 109 -3.80 -6.87 -5.58
C SER A 109 -4.14 -5.64 -4.73
N ALA A 110 -3.13 -5.01 -4.10
CA ALA A 110 -3.33 -3.80 -3.30
C ALA A 110 -4.04 -2.69 -4.09
N MET A 111 -3.66 -2.45 -5.35
CA MET A 111 -4.33 -1.46 -6.21
C MET A 111 -5.79 -1.84 -6.50
N GLY A 112 -6.07 -3.13 -6.69
CA GLY A 112 -7.43 -3.63 -6.84
C GLY A 112 -8.27 -3.45 -5.57
N LEU A 113 -7.68 -3.68 -4.40
CA LEU A 113 -8.32 -3.43 -3.10
C LEU A 113 -8.60 -1.94 -2.88
N ALA A 114 -7.67 -1.03 -3.22
CA ALA A 114 -7.92 0.41 -3.20
C ALA A 114 -9.04 0.82 -4.17
N ALA A 115 -9.10 0.21 -5.36
CA ALA A 115 -10.16 0.49 -6.34
C ALA A 115 -11.58 0.16 -5.84
N THR A 116 -11.73 -0.67 -4.80
CA THR A 116 -13.03 -0.92 -4.15
C THR A 116 -13.59 0.29 -3.38
N GLN A 117 -12.74 1.29 -3.09
CA GLN A 117 -13.03 2.47 -2.26
C GLN A 117 -13.58 2.14 -0.86
N GLN A 118 -13.28 0.94 -0.33
CA GLN A 118 -13.82 0.42 0.93
C GLN A 118 -12.71 -0.06 1.87
N GLN A 119 -12.29 0.83 2.77
CA GLN A 119 -11.33 0.56 3.84
C GLN A 119 -11.70 -0.68 4.68
N ASP A 120 -12.97 -0.83 5.04
CA ASP A 120 -13.51 -2.01 5.74
C ASP A 120 -13.31 -3.32 4.98
N LEU A 121 -13.31 -3.29 3.64
CA LEU A 121 -13.12 -4.48 2.81
C LEU A 121 -11.63 -4.84 2.70
N VAL A 122 -10.74 -3.84 2.66
CA VAL A 122 -9.29 -4.05 2.78
C VAL A 122 -8.95 -4.69 4.13
N GLU A 123 -9.53 -4.19 5.21
CA GLU A 123 -9.34 -4.74 6.55
C GLU A 123 -9.85 -6.19 6.66
N LYS A 124 -11.03 -6.49 6.11
CA LYS A 124 -11.60 -7.86 6.06
C LYS A 124 -10.77 -8.82 5.21
N ALA A 125 -10.27 -8.38 4.06
CA ALA A 125 -9.41 -9.19 3.20
C ALA A 125 -8.08 -9.51 3.91
N ALA A 126 -7.44 -8.51 4.52
CA ALA A 126 -6.21 -8.69 5.29
C ALA A 126 -6.42 -9.60 6.53
N HIS A 127 -7.54 -9.46 7.24
CA HIS A 127 -7.92 -10.37 8.32
C HIS A 127 -8.04 -11.83 7.85
N ALA A 128 -8.74 -12.05 6.74
CA ALA A 128 -8.92 -13.38 6.16
C ALA A 128 -7.58 -14.04 5.76
N ILE A 129 -6.71 -13.29 5.05
CA ILE A 129 -5.35 -13.72 4.70
C ILE A 129 -4.57 -14.11 5.95
N ALA A 130 -4.55 -13.26 6.97
CA ALA A 130 -3.83 -13.51 8.21
C ALA A 130 -4.32 -14.76 8.96
N GLN A 131 -5.64 -15.01 9.00
CA GLN A 131 -6.20 -16.21 9.63
C GLN A 131 -5.81 -17.51 8.91
N GLU A 132 -5.81 -17.51 7.58
CA GLU A 132 -5.39 -18.67 6.78
C GLU A 132 -3.89 -18.96 6.94
N LEU A 133 -3.06 -17.91 6.86
CA LEU A 133 -1.62 -17.98 7.12
C LEU A 133 -1.32 -18.51 8.53
N ARG A 134 -2.01 -17.99 9.57
CA ARG A 134 -1.91 -18.50 10.94
C ARG A 134 -2.34 -19.96 11.08
N CYS A 135 -3.30 -20.44 10.30
CA CYS A 135 -3.68 -21.86 10.29
C CYS A 135 -2.61 -22.76 9.67
N LEU A 136 -1.79 -22.24 8.76
CA LEU A 136 -0.63 -22.92 8.18
C LEU A 136 0.65 -22.82 9.04
N GLY A 137 0.64 -21.99 10.10
CA GLY A 137 1.76 -21.80 11.01
C GLY A 137 2.63 -20.57 10.73
N PHE A 138 2.32 -19.80 9.68
CA PHE A 138 2.94 -18.50 9.45
C PHE A 138 2.50 -17.51 10.53
N ASN A 139 3.44 -16.80 11.13
CA ASN A 139 3.19 -15.83 12.20
C ASN A 139 3.70 -14.41 11.87
N TRP A 140 4.31 -14.24 10.69
CA TRP A 140 4.78 -12.97 10.16
C TRP A 140 4.48 -12.88 8.66
N ILE A 141 3.88 -11.77 8.20
CA ILE A 141 3.74 -11.43 6.79
C ILE A 141 4.63 -10.23 6.47
N LEU A 142 5.42 -10.33 5.39
CA LEU A 142 6.25 -9.25 4.88
C LEU A 142 5.41 -8.31 4.00
N GLY A 143 4.39 -7.72 4.62
CA GLY A 143 3.53 -6.70 4.03
C GLY A 143 2.79 -5.86 5.09
N PRO A 144 2.06 -4.81 4.66
CA PRO A 144 1.79 -4.45 3.27
C PRO A 144 2.94 -3.74 2.54
N VAL A 145 2.80 -3.63 1.23
CA VAL A 145 3.56 -2.70 0.40
C VAL A 145 3.01 -1.28 0.63
N LEU A 146 3.90 -0.36 1.00
CA LEU A 146 3.66 1.03 1.41
C LEU A 146 4.28 2.04 0.44
N ASP A 147 4.97 1.57 -0.60
CA ASP A 147 5.54 2.41 -1.65
C ASP A 147 4.45 3.19 -2.41
N VAL A 148 4.73 4.43 -2.82
CA VAL A 148 3.81 5.26 -3.62
C VAL A 148 4.30 5.32 -5.06
N LEU A 149 3.42 5.21 -6.07
CA LEU A 149 3.76 5.35 -7.49
C LEU A 149 3.42 6.75 -8.06
N PRO A 150 4.14 7.85 -7.74
CA PRO A 150 3.78 9.19 -8.19
C PRO A 150 3.97 9.43 -9.70
N THR A 151 4.66 8.54 -10.42
CA THR A 151 4.95 8.69 -11.85
C THR A 151 4.26 7.61 -12.69
N THR A 152 3.79 8.00 -13.88
CA THR A 152 3.25 7.08 -14.90
C THR A 152 4.36 6.38 -15.72
N ARG A 153 5.59 6.36 -15.19
CA ARG A 153 6.75 5.71 -15.83
C ARG A 153 6.73 4.20 -15.55
N VAL A 154 7.63 3.47 -16.19
CA VAL A 154 7.91 2.09 -15.78
C VAL A 154 8.40 2.09 -14.34
N GLN A 155 7.68 1.43 -13.45
CA GLN A 155 8.09 1.23 -12.06
C GLN A 155 7.94 -0.26 -11.70
N PRO A 156 8.87 -0.85 -10.93
CA PRO A 156 8.92 -2.30 -10.71
C PRO A 156 7.78 -2.86 -9.86
N LEU A 157 6.93 -2.01 -9.28
CA LEU A 157 5.88 -2.41 -8.34
C LEU A 157 4.49 -2.60 -8.98
N GLY A 158 4.11 -1.76 -9.95
CA GLY A 158 2.79 -1.80 -10.59
C GLY A 158 1.62 -1.89 -9.58
N VAL A 159 0.82 -2.95 -9.69
CA VAL A 159 -0.38 -3.16 -8.85
C VAL A 159 -0.10 -3.57 -7.40
N ARG A 160 1.17 -3.76 -7.02
CA ARG A 160 1.58 -4.13 -5.64
C ARG A 160 1.36 -3.00 -4.63
N THR A 161 1.33 -1.74 -5.06
CA THR A 161 0.93 -0.60 -4.23
C THR A 161 -0.57 -0.35 -4.29
N PHE A 162 -1.11 0.42 -3.35
CA PHE A 162 -2.47 0.94 -3.38
C PHE A 162 -2.69 2.09 -4.41
N GLY A 163 -1.66 2.82 -4.86
CA GLY A 163 -1.86 3.93 -5.83
C GLY A 163 -0.72 4.94 -6.01
N ASP A 164 -1.05 6.08 -6.62
CA ASP A 164 -0.16 7.24 -6.86
C ASP A 164 -0.27 8.35 -5.79
N ASP A 165 -1.32 8.32 -4.95
CA ASP A 165 -1.58 9.28 -3.86
C ASP A 165 -0.96 8.80 -2.53
N PRO A 166 0.03 9.51 -1.95
CA PRO A 166 0.63 9.14 -0.67
C PRO A 166 -0.37 9.00 0.49
N PHE A 167 -1.44 9.80 0.51
CA PHE A 167 -2.44 9.75 1.58
C PHE A 167 -3.39 8.55 1.42
N ALA A 168 -3.71 8.17 0.18
CA ALA A 168 -4.48 6.96 -0.08
C ALA A 168 -3.67 5.71 0.28
N VAL A 169 -2.39 5.65 -0.13
CA VAL A 169 -1.48 4.54 0.23
C VAL A 169 -1.31 4.42 1.74
N ALA A 170 -1.15 5.54 2.45
CA ALA A 170 -1.12 5.57 3.91
C ALA A 170 -2.41 5.00 4.54
N THR A 171 -3.57 5.48 4.07
CA THR A 171 -4.88 5.07 4.59
C THR A 171 -5.15 3.58 4.38
N TYR A 172 -5.01 3.08 3.14
CA TYR A 172 -5.25 1.66 2.85
C TYR A 172 -4.18 0.74 3.47
N GLY A 173 -2.93 1.20 3.55
CA GLY A 173 -1.85 0.53 4.26
C GLY A 173 -2.16 0.35 5.76
N ALA A 174 -2.64 1.39 6.43
CA ALA A 174 -3.05 1.33 7.84
C ALA A 174 -4.22 0.35 8.07
N HIS A 175 -5.23 0.33 7.20
CA HIS A 175 -6.33 -0.65 7.27
C HIS A 175 -5.88 -2.08 6.99
N MET A 176 -4.95 -2.29 6.06
CA MET A 176 -4.37 -3.61 5.81
C MET A 176 -3.53 -4.09 7.00
N ILE A 177 -2.73 -3.21 7.62
CA ILE A 177 -1.99 -3.50 8.87
C ILE A 177 -2.97 -3.90 9.99
N LYS A 178 -4.03 -3.11 10.21
CA LYS A 178 -5.07 -3.41 11.21
C LYS A 178 -5.74 -4.76 10.96
N GLY A 179 -6.06 -5.07 9.70
CA GLY A 179 -6.61 -6.35 9.29
C GLY A 179 -5.67 -7.52 9.60
N PHE A 180 -4.41 -7.47 9.16
CA PHE A 180 -3.41 -8.50 9.44
C PHE A 180 -3.23 -8.74 10.95
N LYS A 181 -3.05 -7.67 11.73
CA LYS A 181 -2.89 -7.76 13.19
C LYS A 181 -4.13 -8.36 13.86
N SER A 182 -5.33 -8.01 13.41
CA SER A 182 -6.59 -8.57 13.93
C SER A 182 -6.79 -10.05 13.59
N GLY A 183 -6.20 -10.53 12.48
CA GLY A 183 -6.11 -11.96 12.14
C GLY A 183 -4.98 -12.70 12.87
N GLY A 184 -4.17 -11.98 13.67
CA GLY A 184 -3.16 -12.55 14.56
C GLY A 184 -1.75 -12.69 13.96
N ILE A 185 -1.45 -12.08 12.81
CA ILE A 185 -0.12 -12.15 12.18
C ILE A 185 0.65 -10.82 12.35
N ALA A 186 1.98 -10.87 12.51
CA ALA A 186 2.80 -9.66 12.50
C ALA A 186 2.95 -9.08 11.09
N THR A 187 3.13 -7.76 11.03
CA THR A 187 3.21 -6.98 9.79
C THR A 187 4.63 -6.49 9.47
N GLY A 188 4.98 -6.46 8.18
CA GLY A 188 6.26 -6.00 7.65
C GLY A 188 6.07 -4.95 6.56
N GLY A 189 5.97 -3.68 6.93
CA GLY A 189 5.80 -2.58 5.98
C GLY A 189 7.03 -2.42 5.08
N LYS A 190 6.83 -2.35 3.76
CA LYS A 190 7.94 -2.33 2.78
C LYS A 190 7.65 -1.47 1.54
N HIS A 191 8.64 -0.96 0.81
CA HIS A 191 10.09 -1.15 1.00
C HIS A 191 10.71 0.21 1.32
N PHE A 192 11.03 0.46 2.59
CA PHE A 192 11.58 1.75 3.02
C PHE A 192 12.92 2.00 2.30
N PRO A 193 13.21 3.17 1.70
CA PRO A 193 12.52 4.46 1.83
C PRO A 193 11.49 4.79 0.74
N GLY A 194 11.14 3.83 -0.13
CA GLY A 194 10.12 3.96 -1.18
C GLY A 194 10.65 3.61 -2.58
N TYR A 195 10.41 2.38 -3.05
CA TYR A 195 10.77 1.92 -4.41
C TYR A 195 9.88 2.49 -5.53
N GLY A 196 8.78 3.17 -5.21
CA GLY A 196 7.75 3.51 -6.20
C GLY A 196 8.08 4.67 -7.14
N ASP A 197 9.25 5.31 -7.01
CA ASP A 197 9.78 6.20 -8.05
C ASP A 197 11.31 6.10 -8.13
N THR A 198 11.78 4.99 -8.68
CA THR A 198 13.21 4.70 -8.87
C THR A 198 13.63 4.93 -10.32
N SER A 199 14.83 5.48 -10.51
CA SER A 199 15.52 5.46 -11.81
C SER A 199 16.53 4.30 -11.85
N PHE A 200 16.58 3.58 -12.96
CA PHE A 200 17.62 2.59 -13.24
C PHE A 200 18.72 3.24 -14.09
N PRO A 201 20.01 3.16 -13.69
CA PRO A 201 21.11 3.55 -14.57
C PRO A 201 21.04 2.79 -15.91
N ASP A 202 21.18 3.53 -17.01
CA ASP A 202 21.06 3.05 -18.40
C ASP A 202 19.75 2.29 -18.70
N ASP A 203 18.68 2.54 -17.93
CA ASP A 203 17.39 1.85 -17.96
C ASP A 203 17.47 0.31 -17.77
N SER A 204 18.61 -0.21 -17.30
CA SER A 204 18.80 -1.66 -17.04
C SER A 204 18.24 -2.07 -15.67
N PRO A 205 17.25 -2.99 -15.60
CA PRO A 205 16.71 -3.50 -14.33
C PRO A 205 17.69 -4.34 -13.49
N GLU A 206 18.88 -4.65 -14.04
CA GLU A 206 19.94 -5.40 -13.37
C GLU A 206 20.80 -4.49 -12.48
N ASN A 207 20.78 -3.17 -12.74
CA ASN A 207 21.45 -2.18 -11.93
C ASN A 207 20.68 -1.86 -10.63
N VAL A 208 21.41 -1.39 -9.61
CA VAL A 208 20.82 -0.94 -8.34
C VAL A 208 19.78 0.16 -8.61
N PRO A 209 18.50 0.01 -8.18
CA PRO A 209 17.50 1.05 -8.33
C PRO A 209 17.89 2.29 -7.51
N CYS A 210 17.83 3.47 -8.11
CA CYS A 210 18.26 4.72 -7.48
C CYS A 210 17.09 5.68 -7.22
N ILE A 211 17.01 6.21 -6.00
CA ILE A 211 16.04 7.21 -5.57
C ILE A 211 16.68 8.60 -5.67
N LEU A 212 16.15 9.41 -6.59
CA LEU A 212 16.64 10.77 -6.86
C LEU A 212 16.04 11.84 -5.94
N TYR A 213 15.07 11.47 -5.10
CA TYR A 213 14.35 12.43 -4.27
C TYR A 213 15.20 13.05 -3.16
N SER A 214 15.04 14.36 -2.99
CA SER A 214 15.51 15.04 -1.79
C SER A 214 14.78 14.56 -0.54
N LYS A 215 15.43 14.68 0.62
CA LYS A 215 14.83 14.36 1.92
C LYS A 215 13.44 15.01 2.09
N ALA A 216 13.30 16.28 1.74
CA ALA A 216 12.03 17.02 1.82
C ALA A 216 10.93 16.42 0.92
N GLN A 217 11.28 15.98 -0.30
CA GLN A 217 10.33 15.29 -1.19
C GLN A 217 9.93 13.91 -0.65
N LEU A 218 10.84 13.18 0.01
CA LEU A 218 10.51 11.92 0.68
C LEU A 218 9.50 12.14 1.82
N HIS A 219 9.68 13.16 2.67
CA HIS A 219 8.69 13.50 3.72
C HIS A 219 7.30 13.84 3.17
N GLN A 220 7.23 14.50 2.00
CA GLN A 220 5.98 14.89 1.36
C GLN A 220 5.31 13.73 0.60
N ASN A 221 6.08 12.75 0.13
CA ASN A 221 5.60 11.63 -0.68
C ASN A 221 5.87 10.28 0.02
N GLN A 222 7.01 9.64 -0.27
CA GLN A 222 7.26 8.23 0.06
C GLN A 222 7.22 7.91 1.56
N PHE A 223 7.54 8.86 2.45
CA PHE A 223 7.47 8.66 3.91
C PHE A 223 6.06 8.86 4.51
N VAL A 224 5.06 9.32 3.76
CA VAL A 224 3.70 9.49 4.28
C VAL A 224 3.12 8.13 4.74
N PRO A 225 3.15 7.05 3.94
CA PRO A 225 2.62 5.75 4.38
C PRO A 225 3.41 5.08 5.49
N PHE A 226 4.74 5.24 5.53
CA PHE A 226 5.55 4.67 6.63
C PHE A 226 5.27 5.37 7.96
N ARG A 227 5.09 6.70 7.98
CA ARG A 227 4.69 7.42 9.21
C ARG A 227 3.34 6.97 9.72
N GLU A 228 2.37 6.79 8.82
CA GLU A 228 1.04 6.28 9.18
C GLU A 228 1.12 4.84 9.73
N ALA A 229 1.90 3.97 9.08
CA ALA A 229 2.14 2.60 9.53
C ALA A 229 2.79 2.54 10.93
N ILE A 230 3.74 3.42 11.23
CA ILE A 230 4.35 3.55 12.56
C ILE A 230 3.31 3.97 13.61
N GLN A 231 2.47 4.97 13.31
CA GLN A 231 1.37 5.38 14.20
C GLN A 231 0.33 4.26 14.42
N HIS A 232 0.10 3.44 13.41
CA HIS A 232 -0.72 2.23 13.46
C HIS A 232 0.00 0.98 14.02
N ASN A 233 1.17 1.17 14.64
CA ASN A 233 1.96 0.14 15.32
C ASN A 233 2.36 -1.04 14.40
N VAL A 234 2.84 -0.76 13.18
CA VAL A 234 3.47 -1.77 12.31
C VAL A 234 4.59 -2.49 13.06
N ASP A 235 4.69 -3.82 12.91
CA ASP A 235 5.54 -4.65 13.78
C ASP A 235 7.01 -4.67 13.33
N SER A 236 7.21 -4.59 12.01
CA SER A 236 8.50 -4.56 11.37
C SER A 236 8.49 -3.67 10.12
N ILE A 237 9.66 -3.17 9.71
CA ILE A 237 9.84 -2.46 8.43
C ILE A 237 11.02 -3.06 7.68
N LEU A 238 10.80 -3.39 6.40
CA LEU A 238 11.84 -3.87 5.49
C LEU A 238 12.43 -2.67 4.73
N VAL A 239 13.75 -2.53 4.80
CA VAL A 239 14.51 -1.48 4.12
C VAL A 239 15.10 -2.03 2.82
N GLY A 240 14.80 -1.41 1.69
CA GLY A 240 15.22 -1.85 0.36
C GLY A 240 16.72 -1.61 0.07
N GLY A 241 17.23 -2.32 -0.93
CA GLY A 241 18.62 -2.26 -1.40
C GLY A 241 18.91 -1.15 -2.42
N CYS A 242 18.14 -0.07 -2.44
CA CYS A 242 18.28 1.04 -3.40
C CYS A 242 19.40 2.03 -3.06
N ALA A 243 19.98 2.63 -4.10
CA ALA A 243 20.81 3.82 -3.98
C ALA A 243 19.96 5.07 -3.75
N MET A 244 20.54 6.13 -3.18
CA MET A 244 19.90 7.43 -3.00
C MET A 244 20.90 8.57 -3.22
N THR A 245 20.60 9.48 -4.15
CA THR A 245 21.46 10.63 -4.47
C THR A 245 20.93 11.97 -3.95
N GLY A 246 19.66 12.04 -3.55
CA GLY A 246 19.04 13.30 -3.08
C GLY A 246 19.13 13.58 -1.57
N LEU A 247 19.67 12.67 -0.74
CA LEU A 247 19.68 12.81 0.72
C LEU A 247 20.71 13.82 1.28
N GLY A 248 21.34 14.62 0.43
CA GLY A 248 22.32 15.66 0.78
C GLY A 248 23.45 15.69 -0.24
N GLU A 249 24.65 16.04 0.22
CA GLU A 249 25.87 16.02 -0.61
C GLU A 249 26.46 14.60 -0.78
N GLU A 250 26.07 13.66 0.09
CA GLU A 250 26.54 12.28 0.07
C GLU A 250 25.56 11.35 -0.67
N THR A 251 26.08 10.61 -1.66
CA THR A 251 25.37 9.48 -2.27
C THR A 251 25.35 8.28 -1.32
N VAL A 252 24.17 7.75 -1.04
CA VAL A 252 23.97 6.46 -0.37
C VAL A 252 23.97 5.35 -1.43
N PRO A 253 24.87 4.35 -1.40
CA PRO A 253 24.87 3.28 -2.40
C PRO A 253 23.75 2.25 -2.17
N HIS A 254 23.42 1.94 -0.91
CA HIS A 254 22.31 1.05 -0.54
C HIS A 254 21.66 1.52 0.77
N ALA A 255 20.35 1.77 0.74
CA ALA A 255 19.58 2.24 1.88
C ALA A 255 19.63 1.27 3.08
N CYS A 256 19.46 -0.04 2.84
CA CYS A 256 19.50 -1.07 3.89
C CYS A 256 20.86 -1.25 4.59
N LEU A 257 21.93 -0.66 4.05
CA LEU A 257 23.29 -0.71 4.59
C LEU A 257 23.76 0.65 5.14
N SER A 258 22.88 1.65 5.21
CA SER A 258 23.23 3.03 5.56
C SER A 258 22.68 3.41 6.94
N HIS A 259 23.57 3.71 7.90
CA HIS A 259 23.19 4.26 9.20
C HIS A 259 22.32 5.52 9.08
N LYS A 260 22.63 6.38 8.11
CA LYS A 260 21.87 7.60 7.80
C LYS A 260 20.41 7.32 7.43
N VAL A 261 20.14 6.22 6.74
CA VAL A 261 18.78 5.85 6.32
C VAL A 261 18.07 5.02 7.38
N VAL A 262 18.75 4.01 7.92
CA VAL A 262 18.19 3.02 8.85
C VAL A 262 18.06 3.56 10.27
N THR A 263 19.11 4.20 10.80
CA THR A 263 19.12 4.74 12.17
C THR A 263 18.69 6.20 12.19
N ASP A 264 19.36 7.09 11.46
CA ASP A 264 19.10 8.53 11.63
C ASP A 264 17.73 8.96 11.09
N ILE A 265 17.28 8.39 9.96
CA ILE A 265 15.94 8.66 9.43
C ILE A 265 14.89 7.69 10.00
N LEU A 266 14.98 6.38 9.76
CA LEU A 266 13.89 5.46 10.14
C LEU A 266 13.73 5.27 11.65
N ARG A 267 14.82 4.97 12.38
CA ARG A 267 14.78 4.78 13.84
C ARG A 267 14.48 6.10 14.57
N HIS A 268 15.26 7.14 14.32
CA HIS A 268 15.22 8.38 15.11
C HIS A 268 14.21 9.41 14.61
N GLU A 269 14.23 9.80 13.33
CA GLU A 269 13.38 10.89 12.82
C GLU A 269 11.93 10.47 12.58
N LEU A 270 11.69 9.25 12.09
CA LEU A 270 10.35 8.70 11.94
C LEU A 270 9.84 7.99 13.20
N GLY A 271 10.70 7.76 14.20
CA GLY A 271 10.33 7.21 15.51
C GLY A 271 9.93 5.74 15.48
N PHE A 272 10.59 4.90 14.67
CA PHE A 272 10.23 3.49 14.55
C PHE A 272 10.98 2.58 15.53
N ASP A 273 10.35 2.20 16.64
CA ASP A 273 10.96 1.32 17.65
C ASP A 273 10.83 -0.20 17.38
N GLY A 274 10.12 -0.60 16.32
CA GLY A 274 9.89 -2.02 15.97
C GLY A 274 11.11 -2.70 15.31
N VAL A 275 10.89 -3.86 14.71
CA VAL A 275 11.98 -4.66 14.10
C VAL A 275 12.32 -4.16 12.69
N ILE A 276 13.56 -3.76 12.44
CA ILE A 276 14.04 -3.40 11.11
C ILE A 276 14.64 -4.63 10.42
N VAL A 277 14.30 -4.85 9.16
CA VAL A 277 14.80 -5.96 8.32
C VAL A 277 15.58 -5.40 7.14
N SER A 278 16.77 -5.95 6.86
CA SER A 278 17.50 -5.63 5.63
C SER A 278 16.78 -6.16 4.39
N GLU A 279 17.08 -5.59 3.22
CA GLU A 279 16.88 -6.27 1.93
C GLU A 279 17.62 -7.61 1.92
N CYS A 280 17.19 -8.53 1.06
CA CYS A 280 17.91 -9.78 0.83
C CYS A 280 19.34 -9.50 0.33
N LEU A 281 20.35 -9.78 1.16
CA LEU A 281 21.76 -9.50 0.83
C LEU A 281 22.31 -10.36 -0.32
N ALA A 282 21.57 -11.41 -0.69
CA ALA A 282 21.87 -12.25 -1.84
C ALA A 282 21.32 -11.68 -3.16
N MET A 283 20.64 -10.52 -3.14
CA MET A 283 20.30 -9.78 -4.36
C MET A 283 21.57 -9.51 -5.18
N GLU A 284 21.54 -9.84 -6.47
CA GLU A 284 22.68 -9.84 -7.41
C GLU A 284 23.55 -8.58 -7.26
N ALA A 285 22.96 -7.39 -7.42
CA ALA A 285 23.68 -6.11 -7.31
C ALA A 285 24.15 -5.73 -5.89
N LEU A 286 23.70 -6.40 -4.82
CA LEU A 286 24.28 -6.27 -3.47
C LEU A 286 25.44 -7.26 -3.28
N CYS A 287 25.23 -8.50 -3.72
CA CYS A 287 26.20 -9.59 -3.59
C CYS A 287 27.49 -9.31 -4.38
N GLU A 288 27.37 -8.81 -5.62
CA GLU A 288 28.53 -8.52 -6.48
C GLU A 288 29.32 -7.29 -6.03
N ASN A 289 28.64 -6.23 -5.60
CA ASN A 289 29.30 -4.95 -5.25
C ASN A 289 29.95 -4.96 -3.85
N ILE A 290 29.41 -5.73 -2.90
CA ILE A 290 29.82 -5.67 -1.48
C ILE A 290 30.24 -7.04 -0.92
N GLY A 291 29.63 -8.13 -1.40
CA GLY A 291 29.79 -9.46 -0.80
C GLY A 291 28.94 -9.64 0.47
N VAL A 292 28.47 -10.87 0.72
CA VAL A 292 27.43 -11.12 1.73
C VAL A 292 27.97 -11.01 3.15
N SER A 293 29.20 -11.44 3.41
CA SER A 293 29.87 -11.24 4.72
C SER A 293 29.89 -9.77 5.12
N GLN A 294 30.32 -8.90 4.21
CA GLN A 294 30.50 -7.47 4.46
C GLN A 294 29.14 -6.76 4.52
N GLY A 295 28.21 -7.11 3.64
CA GLY A 295 26.83 -6.61 3.67
C GLY A 295 26.14 -6.92 5.00
N ALA A 296 26.34 -8.12 5.57
CA ALA A 296 25.76 -8.50 6.85
C ALA A 296 26.30 -7.63 8.01
N ILE A 297 27.61 -7.37 8.04
CA ILE A 297 28.25 -6.46 9.01
C ILE A 297 27.73 -5.02 8.84
N MET A 298 27.61 -4.54 7.60
CA MET A 298 27.12 -3.18 7.31
C MET A 298 25.64 -3.01 7.70
N ALA A 299 24.79 -4.01 7.46
CA ALA A 299 23.37 -3.95 7.79
C ALA A 299 23.13 -3.88 9.31
N ILE A 300 23.81 -4.70 10.12
CA ILE A 300 23.67 -4.66 11.59
C ILE A 300 24.23 -3.35 12.16
N LEU A 301 25.34 -2.83 11.63
CA LEU A 301 25.90 -1.53 12.02
C LEU A 301 25.06 -0.34 11.54
N ALA A 302 24.29 -0.48 10.46
CA ALA A 302 23.31 0.52 10.04
C ALA A 302 22.09 0.60 10.99
N GLY A 303 21.81 -0.45 11.76
CA GLY A 303 20.70 -0.55 12.71
C GLY A 303 19.58 -1.51 12.31
N CYS A 304 19.80 -2.37 11.31
CA CYS A 304 18.87 -3.48 10.99
C CYS A 304 18.93 -4.53 12.12
N ASP A 305 17.77 -4.96 12.62
CA ASP A 305 17.70 -6.00 13.64
C ASP A 305 17.76 -7.41 13.00
N PHE A 306 17.09 -7.61 11.86
CA PHE A 306 17.17 -8.84 11.04
C PHE A 306 17.99 -8.64 9.76
N ILE A 307 18.87 -9.61 9.47
CA ILE A 307 19.64 -9.74 8.23
C ILE A 307 19.00 -10.81 7.35
N MET A 308 18.54 -10.45 6.15
CA MET A 308 17.83 -11.36 5.25
C MET A 308 18.77 -12.03 4.22
N VAL A 309 18.75 -13.36 4.12
CA VAL A 309 19.50 -14.13 3.11
C VAL A 309 18.66 -15.30 2.57
N CYS A 310 18.04 -15.10 1.41
CA CYS A 310 17.06 -16.05 0.85
C CYS A 310 17.63 -17.08 -0.14
N GLN A 311 18.89 -16.97 -0.53
CA GLN A 311 19.54 -17.89 -1.49
C GLN A 311 20.19 -19.10 -0.80
N THR A 312 21.28 -19.62 -1.39
CA THR A 312 21.87 -20.92 -1.06
C THR A 312 22.39 -21.00 0.37
N TYR A 313 22.42 -22.22 0.90
CA TYR A 313 23.04 -22.52 2.21
C TYR A 313 24.48 -22.01 2.32
N GLN A 314 25.26 -21.99 1.23
CA GLN A 314 26.62 -21.46 1.24
C GLN A 314 26.64 -19.95 1.49
N THR A 315 25.76 -19.20 0.82
CA THR A 315 25.56 -17.75 1.01
C THR A 315 25.10 -17.43 2.44
N GLN A 316 24.28 -18.29 3.02
CA GLN A 316 23.80 -18.16 4.40
C GLN A 316 24.90 -18.43 5.44
N LEU A 317 25.75 -19.43 5.21
CA LEU A 317 26.94 -19.69 6.03
C LEU A 317 27.96 -18.55 5.94
N GLU A 318 28.08 -17.91 4.77
CA GLU A 318 28.93 -16.73 4.59
C GLU A 318 28.47 -15.58 5.49
N ALA A 319 27.18 -15.22 5.47
CA ALA A 319 26.62 -14.17 6.33
C ALA A 319 26.87 -14.45 7.83
N LEU A 320 26.61 -15.68 8.27
CA LEU A 320 26.84 -16.12 9.66
C LEU A 320 28.32 -16.02 10.06
N SER A 321 29.23 -16.37 9.14
CA SER A 321 30.68 -16.29 9.36
C SER A 321 31.17 -14.84 9.45
N GLY A 322 30.65 -13.97 8.57
CA GLY A 322 30.94 -12.53 8.58
C GLY A 322 30.50 -11.86 9.88
N LEU A 323 29.25 -12.07 10.30
CA LEU A 323 28.72 -11.54 11.56
C LEU A 323 29.53 -12.01 12.77
N LYS A 324 29.82 -13.32 12.84
CA LYS A 324 30.63 -13.91 13.92
C LYS A 324 32.02 -13.29 14.00
N LEU A 325 32.71 -13.18 12.87
CA LEU A 325 34.04 -12.59 12.80
C LEU A 325 34.00 -11.09 13.15
N GLY A 326 32.97 -10.36 12.70
CA GLY A 326 32.75 -8.95 13.03
C GLY A 326 32.62 -8.70 14.54
N VAL A 327 31.91 -9.57 15.26
CA VAL A 327 31.83 -9.51 16.74
C VAL A 327 33.16 -9.92 17.38
N GLN A 328 33.80 -11.02 16.95
CA GLN A 328 35.08 -11.50 17.50
C GLN A 328 36.23 -10.48 17.34
N ARG A 329 36.18 -9.64 16.30
CA ARG A 329 37.18 -8.58 16.05
C ARG A 329 36.79 -7.22 16.64
N GLY A 330 35.63 -7.11 17.30
CA GLY A 330 35.14 -5.86 17.87
C GLY A 330 34.65 -4.83 16.84
N HIS A 331 34.47 -5.23 15.58
CA HIS A 331 33.88 -4.37 14.54
C HIS A 331 32.37 -4.19 14.75
N ILE A 332 31.70 -5.21 15.30
CA ILE A 332 30.32 -5.13 15.77
C ILE A 332 30.34 -5.13 17.30
N PRO A 333 29.98 -4.02 17.97
CA PRO A 333 29.84 -4.00 19.43
C PRO A 333 28.74 -4.96 19.87
N ILE A 334 29.00 -5.77 20.91
CA ILE A 334 28.06 -6.79 21.40
C ILE A 334 26.72 -6.18 21.86
N GLN A 335 26.74 -4.91 22.29
CA GLN A 335 25.55 -4.16 22.66
C GLN A 335 24.58 -3.99 21.49
N VAL A 336 25.08 -3.76 20.27
CA VAL A 336 24.25 -3.63 19.06
C VAL A 336 23.51 -4.96 18.79
N VAL A 337 24.23 -6.08 18.88
CA VAL A 337 23.67 -7.42 18.76
C VAL A 337 22.60 -7.67 19.82
N ASN A 338 22.89 -7.38 21.08
CA ASN A 338 21.95 -7.60 22.18
C ASN A 338 20.66 -6.77 22.02
N THR A 339 20.76 -5.50 21.61
CA THR A 339 19.59 -4.64 21.36
C THR A 339 18.73 -5.16 20.21
N ALA A 340 19.34 -5.64 19.12
CA ALA A 340 18.60 -6.26 18.02
C ALA A 340 17.89 -7.56 18.45
N VAL A 341 18.59 -8.42 19.19
CA VAL A 341 18.03 -9.67 19.73
C VAL A 341 16.89 -9.40 20.73
N GLU A 342 16.97 -8.33 21.52
CA GLU A 342 15.89 -7.91 22.42
C GLU A 342 14.62 -7.54 21.65
N ARG A 343 14.71 -6.71 20.59
CA ARG A 343 13.55 -6.38 19.73
C ARG A 343 12.96 -7.63 19.06
N ILE A 344 13.81 -8.53 18.57
CA ILE A 344 13.38 -9.80 17.95
C ILE A 344 12.64 -10.68 18.96
N ASN A 345 13.10 -10.76 20.21
CA ASN A 345 12.45 -11.55 21.25
C ASN A 345 11.12 -10.91 21.69
N LEU A 346 11.06 -9.59 21.87
CA LEU A 346 9.80 -8.87 22.14
C LEU A 346 8.76 -9.09 21.02
N LEU A 347 9.20 -9.14 19.76
CA LEU A 347 8.33 -9.48 18.64
C LEU A 347 7.81 -10.93 18.74
N LYS A 348 8.70 -11.90 19.00
CA LYS A 348 8.34 -13.33 19.16
C LYS A 348 7.37 -13.58 20.30
N ASP A 349 7.70 -13.08 21.49
CA ASP A 349 6.97 -13.34 22.73
C ASP A 349 5.52 -12.80 22.67
N ARG A 350 5.26 -11.78 21.83
CA ARG A 350 3.92 -11.25 21.54
C ARG A 350 3.11 -12.08 20.53
N LEU A 351 3.77 -12.78 19.60
CA LEU A 351 3.11 -13.41 18.45
C LEU A 351 2.86 -14.90 18.60
N THR A 352 3.72 -15.60 19.32
CA THR A 352 3.76 -17.05 19.30
C THR A 352 4.20 -17.63 20.63
N SER A 353 3.54 -18.71 21.04
CA SER A 353 3.92 -19.56 22.17
C SER A 353 4.15 -20.98 21.68
N TRP A 354 4.66 -21.85 22.56
CA TRP A 354 4.88 -23.24 22.19
C TRP A 354 3.62 -23.98 21.78
N ASP A 355 2.51 -23.74 22.48
CA ASP A 355 1.21 -24.32 22.14
C ASP A 355 0.74 -23.85 20.76
N GLN A 356 0.87 -22.55 20.45
CA GLN A 356 0.47 -22.00 19.16
C GLN A 356 1.34 -22.52 18.00
N ALA A 357 2.63 -22.73 18.23
CA ALA A 357 3.58 -23.17 17.20
C ALA A 357 3.50 -24.68 16.91
N LEU A 358 3.18 -25.50 17.93
CA LEU A 358 3.05 -26.96 17.76
C LEU A 358 1.64 -27.39 17.30
N TYR A 359 0.62 -26.56 17.56
CA TYR A 359 -0.78 -26.84 17.21
C TYR A 359 -1.40 -25.72 16.36
N PRO A 360 -0.85 -25.41 15.16
CA PRO A 360 -1.55 -24.55 14.20
C PRO A 360 -2.85 -25.23 13.74
N GLY A 361 -3.85 -24.44 13.32
CA GLY A 361 -5.20 -24.95 12.97
C GLY A 361 -5.22 -26.01 11.87
N GLY A 362 -4.20 -26.02 11.00
CA GLY A 362 -3.96 -27.03 9.99
C GLY A 362 -4.97 -27.03 8.84
N ILE A 363 -4.78 -27.98 7.92
CA ILE A 363 -5.59 -28.13 6.70
C ILE A 363 -7.11 -28.27 6.98
N PRO A 364 -7.59 -28.95 8.03
CA PRO A 364 -9.03 -28.99 8.32
C PRO A 364 -9.62 -27.62 8.63
N LYS A 365 -8.92 -26.78 9.43
CA LYS A 365 -9.40 -25.42 9.76
C LYS A 365 -9.25 -24.49 8.56
N LEU A 366 -8.16 -24.61 7.80
CA LEU A 366 -7.97 -23.86 6.56
C LEU A 366 -9.12 -24.10 5.57
N ASN A 367 -9.52 -25.35 5.35
CA ASN A 367 -10.66 -25.69 4.48
C ASN A 367 -12.01 -25.11 4.95
N GLU A 368 -12.18 -24.86 6.24
CA GLU A 368 -13.34 -24.15 6.79
C GLU A 368 -13.26 -22.65 6.48
N LEU A 369 -12.10 -22.03 6.77
CA LEU A 369 -11.83 -20.62 6.51
C LEU A 369 -11.95 -20.28 5.02
N ASN A 370 -11.34 -21.05 4.12
CA ASN A 370 -11.36 -20.79 2.68
C ASN A 370 -12.79 -20.68 2.13
N ARG A 371 -13.75 -21.46 2.68
CA ARG A 371 -15.18 -21.37 2.29
C ARG A 371 -15.84 -20.07 2.74
N ILE A 372 -15.46 -19.55 3.91
CA ILE A 372 -15.97 -18.28 4.45
C ILE A 372 -15.34 -17.12 3.65
N HIS A 373 -14.02 -17.15 3.50
CA HIS A 373 -13.21 -16.10 2.88
C HIS A 373 -13.40 -16.00 1.37
N SER A 374 -13.75 -17.09 0.67
CA SER A 374 -14.13 -17.07 -0.75
C SER A 374 -15.22 -16.05 -1.07
N ASN A 375 -16.17 -15.81 -0.15
CA ASN A 375 -17.20 -14.79 -0.34
C ASN A 375 -16.64 -13.36 -0.24
N ILE A 376 -15.70 -13.12 0.68
CA ILE A 376 -15.02 -11.83 0.85
C ILE A 376 -14.13 -11.55 -0.36
N SER A 377 -13.38 -12.56 -0.82
CA SER A 377 -12.59 -12.52 -2.05
C SER A 377 -13.46 -12.19 -3.27
N LEU A 378 -14.57 -12.92 -3.48
CA LEU A 378 -15.48 -12.65 -4.60
C LEU A 378 -16.12 -11.25 -4.52
N GLN A 379 -16.45 -10.75 -3.33
CA GLN A 379 -16.89 -9.37 -3.15
C GLN A 379 -15.79 -8.38 -3.57
N ALA A 380 -14.57 -8.58 -3.08
CA ALA A 380 -13.42 -7.73 -3.39
C ALA A 380 -13.13 -7.70 -4.90
N TYR A 381 -13.08 -8.85 -5.57
CA TYR A 381 -12.89 -8.91 -7.02
C TYR A 381 -14.02 -8.25 -7.82
N ARG A 382 -15.28 -8.42 -7.40
CA ARG A 382 -16.41 -7.74 -8.05
C ARG A 382 -16.32 -6.23 -7.90
N GLN A 383 -15.90 -5.75 -6.74
CA GLN A 383 -15.84 -4.32 -6.43
C GLN A 383 -14.53 -3.65 -6.89
N SER A 384 -13.49 -4.41 -7.24
CA SER A 384 -12.20 -3.87 -7.71
C SER A 384 -12.20 -3.53 -9.20
N VAL A 385 -12.91 -4.29 -10.05
CA VAL A 385 -12.83 -4.09 -11.51
C VAL A 385 -13.39 -2.73 -11.90
N SER A 386 -12.54 -1.96 -12.59
CA SER A 386 -12.79 -0.55 -12.93
C SER A 386 -13.05 -0.38 -14.42
N LEU A 387 -14.19 0.20 -14.77
CA LEU A 387 -14.45 0.69 -16.13
C LEU A 387 -13.87 2.10 -16.26
N ILE A 388 -12.66 2.19 -16.83
CA ILE A 388 -11.93 3.45 -16.95
C ILE A 388 -12.64 4.38 -17.94
N ARG A 389 -13.04 3.83 -19.10
CA ARG A 389 -13.77 4.55 -20.17
C ARG A 389 -14.68 3.60 -20.94
N ASP A 390 -15.84 4.12 -21.35
CA ASP A 390 -16.74 3.48 -22.29
C ASP A 390 -17.54 4.54 -23.06
N THR A 391 -16.96 5.08 -24.14
CA THR A 391 -17.61 6.17 -24.89
C THR A 391 -18.77 5.70 -25.77
N ASN A 392 -18.85 4.40 -26.07
CA ASN A 392 -19.80 3.84 -27.03
C ASN A 392 -20.75 2.78 -26.39
N ALA A 393 -20.75 2.65 -25.06
CA ALA A 393 -21.51 1.63 -24.31
C ALA A 393 -21.15 0.17 -24.68
N HIS A 394 -19.90 -0.08 -25.10
CA HIS A 394 -19.42 -1.41 -25.51
C HIS A 394 -19.04 -2.32 -24.32
N SER A 395 -18.97 -1.82 -23.08
CA SER A 395 -18.59 -2.64 -21.91
C SER A 395 -19.49 -3.86 -21.67
N SER A 396 -20.76 -3.79 -22.09
CA SER A 396 -21.75 -4.88 -22.00
C SER A 396 -22.07 -5.50 -23.37
N ILE A 397 -21.21 -5.37 -24.38
CA ILE A 397 -21.54 -5.67 -25.77
C ILE A 397 -22.05 -7.11 -26.02
N LEU A 398 -21.62 -8.09 -25.22
CA LEU A 398 -22.07 -9.48 -25.40
C LEU A 398 -23.59 -9.65 -25.20
N LYS A 399 -24.26 -8.72 -24.50
CA LYS A 399 -25.72 -8.69 -24.38
C LYS A 399 -26.43 -8.24 -25.67
N SER A 400 -25.77 -7.43 -26.49
CA SER A 400 -26.32 -6.86 -27.72
C SER A 400 -25.96 -7.65 -28.98
N MET A 401 -24.99 -8.57 -28.90
CA MET A 401 -24.55 -9.40 -30.03
C MET A 401 -25.38 -10.68 -30.16
N SER A 402 -25.44 -11.23 -31.37
CA SER A 402 -26.02 -12.55 -31.63
C SER A 402 -25.18 -13.66 -30.98
N ALA A 403 -25.81 -14.78 -30.67
CA ALA A 403 -25.10 -15.98 -30.20
C ALA A 403 -24.16 -16.58 -31.27
N ASN A 404 -24.39 -16.27 -32.56
CA ASN A 404 -23.59 -16.77 -33.68
C ASN A 404 -22.41 -15.86 -34.08
N ASP A 405 -22.35 -14.62 -33.59
CA ASP A 405 -21.31 -13.66 -33.98
C ASP A 405 -19.96 -14.10 -33.40
N ASP A 406 -18.90 -14.28 -34.20
CA ASP A 406 -17.58 -14.61 -33.63
C ASP A 406 -16.92 -13.39 -32.97
N ILE A 407 -16.24 -13.62 -31.86
CA ILE A 407 -15.48 -12.60 -31.13
C ILE A 407 -14.04 -13.06 -31.01
N LEU A 408 -13.13 -12.19 -31.45
CA LEU A 408 -11.71 -12.44 -31.35
C LEU A 408 -11.19 -11.99 -29.98
N LEU A 409 -10.68 -12.94 -29.21
CA LEU A 409 -9.88 -12.70 -28.03
C LEU A 409 -8.39 -12.69 -28.41
N LEU A 410 -7.73 -11.54 -28.23
CA LEU A 410 -6.29 -11.35 -28.39
C LEU A 410 -5.63 -11.22 -27.02
N THR A 411 -4.67 -12.10 -26.70
CA THR A 411 -3.94 -12.05 -25.42
C THR A 411 -2.42 -12.01 -25.60
N PRO A 412 -1.68 -11.31 -24.73
CA PRO A 412 -0.23 -11.27 -24.82
C PRO A 412 0.36 -12.61 -24.34
N LEU A 413 1.49 -13.00 -24.92
CA LEU A 413 2.39 -13.96 -24.26
C LEU A 413 3.12 -13.21 -23.14
N LEU A 414 2.90 -13.65 -21.90
CA LEU A 414 3.49 -13.04 -20.70
C LEU A 414 4.62 -13.91 -20.17
N ASP A 415 5.84 -13.38 -20.20
CA ASP A 415 6.89 -13.86 -19.30
C ASP A 415 6.49 -13.46 -17.87
N LEU A 416 6.26 -14.45 -17.00
CA LEU A 416 5.83 -14.20 -15.62
C LEU A 416 6.85 -13.31 -14.90
N PHE A 417 6.35 -12.44 -14.02
CA PHE A 417 7.20 -11.68 -13.11
C PHE A 417 8.12 -12.65 -12.36
N PRO A 418 9.46 -12.49 -12.42
CA PRO A 418 10.31 -13.19 -11.49
C PRO A 418 9.95 -12.70 -10.10
N SER A 419 9.46 -13.59 -9.24
CA SER A 419 9.51 -13.31 -7.81
C SER A 419 10.98 -13.01 -7.48
N THR A 420 11.25 -12.01 -6.63
CA THR A 420 12.61 -11.56 -6.29
C THR A 420 13.47 -12.65 -5.64
N LEU A 421 12.89 -13.81 -5.36
CA LEU A 421 13.51 -15.00 -4.78
C LEU A 421 13.82 -16.11 -5.81
N THR A 422 13.50 -15.94 -7.10
CA THR A 422 13.59 -17.03 -8.12
C THR A 422 14.36 -16.70 -9.40
N LYS A 423 15.40 -15.86 -9.36
CA LYS A 423 16.51 -15.98 -10.34
C LYS A 423 17.35 -17.20 -9.93
N ARG A 424 17.04 -18.39 -10.47
CA ARG A 424 18.04 -19.48 -10.55
C ARG A 424 18.80 -19.31 -11.86
N HIS A 425 20.13 -19.27 -11.80
CA HIS A 425 20.97 -19.41 -12.99
C HIS A 425 20.71 -20.80 -13.63
N HIS A 426 19.89 -20.83 -14.67
CA HIS A 426 19.87 -21.90 -15.66
C HIS A 426 20.43 -21.38 -16.99
N GLU A 427 21.66 -20.85 -16.94
CA GLU A 427 22.53 -20.76 -18.13
C GLU A 427 23.04 -22.16 -18.53
N SER A 428 22.11 -23.09 -18.79
CA SER A 428 22.35 -24.37 -19.46
C SER A 428 21.04 -25.16 -19.62
N ASP A 429 20.07 -24.64 -20.38
CA ASP A 429 19.14 -25.49 -21.18
C ASP A 429 18.28 -24.69 -22.18
N TRP A 430 18.91 -23.86 -23.02
CA TRP A 430 18.29 -23.28 -24.23
C TRP A 430 18.00 -24.33 -25.33
N THR A 431 18.07 -25.63 -25.01
CA THR A 431 18.00 -26.78 -25.90
C THR A 431 16.78 -27.68 -25.65
N THR A 432 16.00 -27.45 -24.59
CA THR A 432 14.68 -28.10 -24.46
C THR A 432 13.70 -27.50 -25.46
N ARG A 433 13.80 -27.95 -26.72
CA ARG A 433 12.71 -27.90 -27.69
C ARG A 433 11.42 -28.32 -26.98
N SER A 434 10.46 -27.41 -26.92
CA SER A 434 9.12 -27.72 -26.45
C SER A 434 8.61 -28.96 -27.20
N LYS A 435 8.26 -29.99 -26.44
CA LYS A 435 7.55 -31.15 -27.02
C LYS A 435 6.28 -30.61 -27.70
N PRO A 436 5.88 -31.13 -28.87
CA PRO A 436 4.67 -30.67 -29.54
C PRO A 436 3.47 -30.86 -28.60
N GLY A 437 2.84 -29.76 -28.19
CA GLY A 437 1.76 -29.75 -27.19
C GLY A 437 2.10 -29.22 -25.80
N HIS A 438 3.21 -28.48 -25.60
CA HIS A 438 3.40 -27.63 -24.42
C HIS A 438 3.33 -26.14 -24.81
N PHE A 439 2.39 -25.44 -24.19
CA PHE A 439 2.11 -24.01 -24.38
C PHE A 439 3.19 -23.13 -23.76
N ALA A 440 3.20 -21.83 -24.10
CA ALA A 440 3.99 -20.86 -23.36
C ALA A 440 3.44 -20.69 -21.93
N VAL A 441 4.31 -20.40 -20.96
CA VAL A 441 3.89 -20.15 -19.58
C VAL A 441 2.95 -18.93 -19.55
N GLY A 442 1.82 -19.03 -18.84
CA GLY A 442 0.79 -17.97 -18.78
C GLY A 442 -0.25 -17.99 -19.91
N GLU A 443 0.00 -18.68 -21.02
CA GLU A 443 -0.99 -18.86 -22.10
C GLU A 443 -2.20 -19.69 -21.65
N ASP A 444 -1.99 -20.62 -20.71
CA ASP A 444 -3.03 -21.51 -20.17
C ASP A 444 -4.11 -20.74 -19.37
N ILE A 445 -3.73 -19.67 -18.68
CA ILE A 445 -4.65 -18.81 -17.92
C ILE A 445 -5.62 -18.12 -18.88
N PHE A 446 -5.09 -17.54 -19.96
CA PHE A 446 -5.90 -16.86 -20.97
C PHE A 446 -6.75 -17.83 -21.80
N GLN A 447 -6.25 -19.04 -22.09
CA GLN A 447 -7.04 -20.08 -22.73
C GLN A 447 -8.23 -20.51 -21.85
N LYS A 448 -8.02 -20.70 -20.54
CA LYS A 448 -9.10 -20.99 -19.56
C LYS A 448 -10.12 -19.84 -19.50
N PHE A 449 -9.68 -18.59 -19.60
CA PHE A 449 -10.57 -17.43 -19.69
C PHE A 449 -11.39 -17.44 -20.99
N GLY A 450 -10.78 -17.68 -22.16
CA GLY A 450 -11.48 -17.79 -23.43
C GLY A 450 -12.56 -18.88 -23.43
N LEU A 451 -12.25 -20.06 -22.85
CA LEU A 451 -13.22 -21.14 -22.63
C LEU A 451 -14.36 -20.74 -21.69
N SER A 452 -14.06 -20.09 -20.55
CA SER A 452 -15.09 -19.57 -19.63
C SER A 452 -16.00 -18.53 -20.30
N LEU A 453 -15.43 -17.67 -21.15
CA LEU A 453 -16.17 -16.64 -21.90
C LEU A 453 -17.10 -17.28 -22.94
N ALA A 454 -16.62 -18.26 -23.70
CA ALA A 454 -17.42 -19.01 -24.67
C ALA A 454 -18.60 -19.74 -23.99
N ASN A 455 -18.34 -20.42 -22.87
CA ASN A 455 -19.35 -21.12 -22.08
C ASN A 455 -20.40 -20.15 -21.51
N ALA A 456 -19.99 -18.99 -20.98
CA ALA A 456 -20.91 -18.02 -20.40
C ALA A 456 -21.74 -17.26 -21.45
N ARG A 457 -21.24 -17.15 -22.68
CA ARG A 457 -21.94 -16.54 -23.83
C ARG A 457 -22.83 -17.54 -24.58
N ASN A 458 -22.50 -18.83 -24.53
CA ASN A 458 -23.08 -19.88 -25.38
C ASN A 458 -22.94 -19.55 -26.89
N GLY A 459 -21.72 -19.19 -27.30
CA GLY A 459 -21.38 -18.80 -28.68
C GLY A 459 -19.87 -18.91 -28.96
N PRO A 460 -19.44 -18.76 -30.22
CA PRO A 460 -18.04 -18.87 -30.60
C PRO A 460 -17.19 -17.74 -30.01
N ILE A 461 -15.97 -18.10 -29.61
CA ILE A 461 -14.88 -17.19 -29.24
C ILE A 461 -13.61 -17.73 -29.90
N THR A 462 -13.09 -17.03 -30.90
CA THR A 462 -11.77 -17.33 -31.45
C THR A 462 -10.69 -16.71 -30.55
N HIS A 463 -9.76 -17.52 -30.04
CA HIS A 463 -8.64 -17.05 -29.20
C HIS A 463 -7.30 -17.21 -29.92
N THR A 464 -6.46 -16.18 -29.90
CA THR A 464 -5.08 -16.27 -30.36
C THR A 464 -4.14 -15.33 -29.59
N SER A 465 -2.91 -15.77 -29.40
CA SER A 465 -1.88 -15.02 -28.69
C SER A 465 -1.08 -14.10 -29.64
N TYR A 466 -0.57 -12.98 -29.10
CA TYR A 466 0.34 -12.05 -29.78
C TYR A 466 1.60 -11.79 -28.94
N SER A 467 2.67 -11.30 -29.57
CA SER A 467 3.98 -11.10 -28.92
C SER A 467 4.71 -9.86 -29.46
N SER A 468 5.97 -9.67 -29.03
CA SER A 468 6.89 -8.63 -29.52
C SER A 468 7.13 -8.66 -31.04
N ASN A 469 6.85 -9.77 -31.71
CA ASN A 469 6.87 -9.88 -33.18
C ASN A 469 5.68 -9.17 -33.87
N GLY A 470 4.77 -8.56 -33.11
CA GLY A 470 3.60 -7.84 -33.63
C GLY A 470 2.47 -8.76 -34.10
N LEU A 471 1.63 -8.23 -34.99
CA LEU A 471 0.56 -9.01 -35.63
C LEU A 471 1.05 -9.67 -36.91
N ARG A 472 0.52 -10.87 -37.17
CA ARG A 472 0.72 -11.62 -38.41
C ARG A 472 -0.49 -11.42 -39.33
N PRO A 473 -0.38 -11.66 -40.65
CA PRO A 473 -1.53 -11.61 -41.57
C PRO A 473 -2.71 -12.51 -41.16
N SER A 474 -2.44 -13.62 -40.46
CA SER A 474 -3.50 -14.45 -39.87
C SER A 474 -4.26 -13.74 -38.74
N HIS A 475 -3.59 -12.94 -37.92
CA HIS A 475 -4.24 -12.11 -36.90
C HIS A 475 -5.10 -11.02 -37.55
N GLU A 476 -4.60 -10.36 -38.60
CA GLU A 476 -5.34 -9.34 -39.36
C GLU A 476 -6.60 -9.91 -40.04
N ALA A 477 -6.51 -11.12 -40.60
CA ALA A 477 -7.65 -11.84 -41.16
C ALA A 477 -8.72 -12.13 -40.09
N LEU A 478 -8.31 -12.61 -38.91
CA LEU A 478 -9.22 -12.85 -37.78
C LEU A 478 -9.86 -11.55 -37.27
N ILE A 479 -9.09 -10.47 -37.11
CA ILE A 479 -9.60 -9.14 -36.72
C ILE A 479 -10.65 -8.67 -37.72
N SER A 480 -10.44 -8.95 -39.01
CA SER A 480 -11.36 -8.55 -40.08
C SER A 480 -12.66 -9.38 -40.09
N GLN A 481 -12.58 -10.67 -39.77
CA GLN A 481 -13.71 -11.60 -39.76
C GLN A 481 -14.59 -11.49 -38.50
N ALA A 482 -13.99 -11.26 -37.32
CA ALA A 482 -14.72 -11.20 -36.06
C ALA A 482 -15.69 -10.01 -35.99
N ALA A 483 -16.83 -10.17 -35.33
CA ALA A 483 -17.82 -9.10 -35.16
C ALA A 483 -17.40 -8.07 -34.09
N ALA A 484 -16.63 -8.50 -33.09
CA ALA A 484 -15.98 -7.63 -32.11
C ALA A 484 -14.61 -8.19 -31.71
N VAL A 485 -13.75 -7.34 -31.16
CA VAL A 485 -12.42 -7.72 -30.68
C VAL A 485 -12.27 -7.36 -29.19
N ILE A 486 -11.77 -8.31 -28.41
CA ILE A 486 -11.31 -8.10 -27.03
C ILE A 486 -9.80 -8.27 -27.05
N ILE A 487 -9.06 -7.22 -26.70
CA ILE A 487 -7.60 -7.31 -26.51
C ILE A 487 -7.26 -7.12 -25.04
N VAL A 488 -6.53 -8.10 -24.51
CA VAL A 488 -5.96 -8.06 -23.16
C VAL A 488 -4.58 -7.42 -23.24
N THR A 489 -4.23 -6.58 -22.27
CA THR A 489 -2.87 -6.08 -22.09
C THR A 489 -2.40 -6.28 -20.64
N ALA A 490 -1.10 -6.41 -20.44
CA ALA A 490 -0.51 -6.44 -19.10
C ALA A 490 0.80 -5.66 -19.09
N ASP A 491 0.81 -4.57 -18.32
CA ASP A 491 1.96 -3.70 -18.07
C ASP A 491 2.63 -3.27 -19.38
N VAL A 492 1.87 -2.51 -20.17
CA VAL A 492 2.24 -2.01 -21.49
C VAL A 492 3.45 -1.09 -21.40
N THR A 493 3.65 -0.42 -20.26
CA THR A 493 4.82 0.41 -20.01
C THR A 493 6.10 -0.44 -20.00
N ARG A 494 6.09 -1.63 -19.36
CA ARG A 494 7.19 -2.62 -19.48
C ARG A 494 7.21 -3.33 -20.84
N ASN A 495 6.04 -3.56 -21.43
CA ASN A 495 5.85 -4.32 -22.66
C ASN A 495 5.40 -3.42 -23.82
N SER A 496 6.23 -2.46 -24.20
CA SER A 496 5.87 -1.37 -25.14
C SER A 496 5.32 -1.84 -26.49
N TYR A 497 5.70 -3.04 -26.96
CA TYR A 497 5.13 -3.66 -28.15
C TYR A 497 3.59 -3.82 -28.08
N GLN A 498 3.03 -4.06 -26.88
CA GLN A 498 1.59 -4.19 -26.68
C GLN A 498 0.85 -2.88 -26.99
N TYR A 499 1.48 -1.72 -26.80
CA TYR A 499 0.90 -0.42 -27.18
C TYR A 499 0.72 -0.33 -28.69
N GLY A 500 1.77 -0.63 -29.45
CA GLY A 500 1.77 -0.61 -30.91
C GLY A 500 0.74 -1.58 -31.50
N VAL A 501 0.70 -2.81 -31.00
CA VAL A 501 -0.31 -3.81 -31.38
C VAL A 501 -1.72 -3.28 -31.10
N THR A 502 -1.99 -2.78 -29.89
CA THR A 502 -3.33 -2.30 -29.50
C THR A 502 -3.79 -1.10 -30.36
N LYS A 503 -2.91 -0.15 -30.67
CA LYS A 503 -3.22 0.97 -31.56
C LYS A 503 -3.51 0.50 -32.99
N TYR A 504 -2.77 -0.50 -33.49
CA TYR A 504 -3.00 -1.07 -34.82
C TYR A 504 -4.35 -1.80 -34.90
N VAL A 505 -4.70 -2.61 -33.88
CA VAL A 505 -6.03 -3.24 -33.77
C VAL A 505 -7.13 -2.17 -33.71
N ASN A 506 -6.97 -1.10 -32.93
CA ASN A 506 -7.93 0.01 -32.87
C ASN A 506 -8.10 0.70 -34.23
N MET A 507 -7.03 0.90 -34.99
CA MET A 507 -7.09 1.45 -36.33
C MET A 507 -7.88 0.55 -37.30
N MET A 508 -7.63 -0.76 -37.28
CA MET A 508 -8.38 -1.73 -38.09
C MET A 508 -9.86 -1.78 -37.71
N CYS A 509 -10.17 -1.72 -36.41
CA CYS A 509 -11.55 -1.71 -35.94
C CYS A 509 -12.29 -0.41 -36.35
N LYS A 510 -11.59 0.73 -36.36
CA LYS A 510 -12.16 2.02 -36.80
C LYS A 510 -12.33 2.15 -38.32
N SER A 511 -11.49 1.49 -39.12
CA SER A 511 -11.62 1.50 -40.59
C SER A 511 -12.73 0.58 -41.08
N GLN A 512 -13.04 -0.48 -40.35
CA GLN A 512 -14.13 -1.40 -40.64
C GLN A 512 -15.43 -0.87 -40.04
N LYS A 513 -16.39 -0.55 -40.92
CA LYS A 513 -17.72 -0.06 -40.54
C LYS A 513 -18.81 -1.05 -40.90
N ASP A 514 -19.82 -1.17 -40.04
CA ASP A 514 -21.03 -1.91 -40.32
C ASP A 514 -21.94 -1.18 -41.34
N CYS A 515 -23.08 -1.79 -41.68
CA CYS A 515 -24.07 -1.20 -42.59
C CYS A 515 -24.77 0.06 -42.04
N GLN A 516 -24.59 0.37 -40.75
CA GLN A 516 -25.12 1.56 -40.09
C GLN A 516 -24.04 2.66 -39.94
N GLY A 517 -22.79 2.37 -40.34
CA GLY A 517 -21.65 3.28 -40.27
C GLY A 517 -20.89 3.25 -38.93
N ASN A 518 -21.25 2.37 -38.00
CA ASN A 518 -20.58 2.17 -36.72
C ASN A 518 -19.24 1.47 -36.93
N ALA A 519 -18.20 1.89 -36.21
CA ALA A 519 -16.92 1.19 -36.19
C ALA A 519 -17.04 -0.18 -35.51
N LYS A 520 -16.22 -1.15 -35.93
CA LYS A 520 -16.14 -2.45 -35.27
C LYS A 520 -15.81 -2.28 -33.77
N PRO A 521 -16.57 -2.90 -32.86
CA PRO A 521 -16.32 -2.78 -31.43
C PRO A 521 -14.99 -3.38 -30.98
N LEU A 522 -14.22 -2.58 -30.24
CA LEU A 522 -13.01 -2.97 -29.54
C LEU A 522 -13.18 -2.76 -28.04
N ILE A 523 -12.77 -3.74 -27.24
CA ILE A 523 -12.59 -3.64 -25.79
C ILE A 523 -11.12 -3.87 -25.46
N VAL A 524 -10.49 -2.93 -24.78
CA VAL A 524 -9.15 -3.09 -24.20
C VAL A 524 -9.27 -3.42 -22.72
N VAL A 525 -8.62 -4.49 -22.28
CA VAL A 525 -8.63 -4.99 -20.90
C VAL A 525 -7.21 -5.01 -20.36
N ALA A 526 -6.85 -4.04 -19.53
CA ALA A 526 -5.60 -4.11 -18.78
C ALA A 526 -5.77 -5.03 -17.56
N VAL A 527 -5.04 -6.15 -17.53
CA VAL A 527 -5.09 -7.12 -16.42
C VAL A 527 -4.07 -6.83 -15.32
N SER A 528 -3.32 -5.73 -15.43
CA SER A 528 -2.48 -5.20 -14.36
C SER A 528 -2.78 -3.71 -14.13
N THR A 529 -2.04 -2.81 -14.76
CA THR A 529 -2.09 -1.38 -14.40
C THR A 529 -3.20 -0.61 -15.13
N PRO A 530 -3.88 0.35 -14.46
CA PRO A 530 -4.82 1.27 -15.12
C PRO A 530 -4.11 2.31 -15.98
N TYR A 531 -2.77 2.39 -15.97
CA TYR A 531 -1.99 3.40 -16.69
C TYR A 531 -1.80 3.08 -18.19
N ASP A 532 -1.87 1.79 -18.61
CA ASP A 532 -1.53 1.30 -19.96
C ASP A 532 -2.07 2.20 -21.10
N PHE A 533 -3.34 2.59 -20.99
CA PHE A 533 -4.01 3.49 -21.92
C PHE A 533 -4.78 4.60 -21.18
N LEU A 534 -4.32 5.05 -20.01
CA LEU A 534 -5.02 6.10 -19.28
C LEU A 534 -5.06 7.41 -20.08
N GLU A 535 -3.93 7.78 -20.70
CA GLU A 535 -3.80 9.01 -21.45
C GLU A 535 -4.34 8.91 -22.89
N ASP A 536 -4.36 7.72 -23.51
CA ASP A 536 -4.70 7.54 -24.91
C ASP A 536 -6.22 7.60 -25.18
N LEU A 537 -6.70 8.81 -25.52
CA LEU A 537 -8.13 9.05 -25.75
C LEU A 537 -8.74 8.32 -26.95
N ASP A 538 -7.94 7.70 -27.84
CA ASP A 538 -8.47 6.94 -28.99
C ASP A 538 -9.05 5.58 -28.61
N ILE A 539 -8.67 5.02 -27.46
CA ILE A 539 -9.20 3.75 -26.94
C ILE A 539 -10.57 4.01 -26.29
N GLN A 540 -11.65 3.64 -26.98
CA GLN A 540 -13.01 4.05 -26.59
C GLN A 540 -13.61 3.24 -25.43
N THR A 541 -13.20 1.98 -25.30
CA THR A 541 -13.62 1.06 -24.22
C THR A 541 -12.39 0.52 -23.52
N TYR A 542 -12.22 0.85 -22.24
CA TYR A 542 -11.03 0.47 -21.46
C TYR A 542 -11.42 0.03 -20.05
N ILE A 543 -11.09 -1.22 -19.72
CA ILE A 543 -11.35 -1.87 -18.43
C ILE A 543 -10.01 -2.20 -17.76
N CYS A 544 -9.90 -2.03 -16.44
CA CYS A 544 -8.76 -2.48 -15.65
C CYS A 544 -9.21 -3.50 -14.59
N LEU A 545 -8.50 -4.64 -14.50
CA LEU A 545 -8.77 -5.70 -13.51
C LEU A 545 -7.88 -5.65 -12.27
N TYR A 546 -6.71 -5.01 -12.35
CA TYR A 546 -5.64 -5.04 -11.33
C TYR A 546 -5.00 -6.41 -11.06
N ASP A 547 -5.48 -7.46 -11.72
CA ASP A 547 -5.08 -8.84 -11.52
C ASP A 547 -5.46 -9.71 -12.73
N TYR A 548 -4.64 -10.73 -13.04
CA TYR A 548 -4.90 -11.75 -14.06
C TYR A 548 -5.15 -13.15 -13.46
N THR A 549 -5.30 -13.26 -12.15
CA THR A 549 -5.72 -14.52 -11.51
C THR A 549 -7.10 -14.98 -11.99
N LYS A 550 -7.36 -16.29 -11.83
CA LYS A 550 -8.62 -16.94 -12.22
C LYS A 550 -9.89 -16.26 -11.64
N PRO A 551 -9.95 -15.81 -10.37
CA PRO A 551 -11.10 -15.06 -9.87
C PRO A 551 -11.34 -13.73 -10.60
N ALA A 552 -10.29 -12.95 -10.89
CA ALA A 552 -10.41 -11.68 -11.61
C ALA A 552 -10.96 -11.88 -13.03
N LEU A 553 -10.43 -12.86 -13.76
CA LEU A 553 -10.87 -13.20 -15.11
C LEU A 553 -12.31 -13.76 -15.13
N ASN A 554 -12.72 -14.51 -14.10
CA ASN A 554 -14.13 -14.94 -13.96
C ASN A 554 -15.08 -13.77 -13.73
N VAL A 555 -14.69 -12.77 -12.93
CA VAL A 555 -15.48 -11.54 -12.75
C VAL A 555 -15.56 -10.73 -14.06
N LEU A 556 -14.49 -10.71 -14.85
CA LEU A 556 -14.53 -10.11 -16.19
C LEU A 556 -15.53 -10.83 -17.11
N VAL A 557 -15.63 -12.16 -17.07
CA VAL A 557 -16.67 -12.89 -17.83
C VAL A 557 -18.07 -12.46 -17.40
N ASP A 558 -18.33 -12.33 -16.10
CA ASP A 558 -19.62 -11.83 -15.57
C ASP A 558 -19.90 -10.37 -16.00
N ILE A 559 -18.87 -9.52 -16.14
CA ILE A 559 -19.01 -8.13 -16.61
C ILE A 559 -19.25 -8.06 -18.12
N LEU A 560 -18.49 -8.78 -18.94
CA LEU A 560 -18.64 -8.76 -20.40
C LEU A 560 -20.00 -9.34 -20.83
N THR A 561 -20.47 -10.40 -20.15
CA THR A 561 -21.84 -10.92 -20.30
C THR A 561 -22.91 -10.06 -19.61
N GLY A 562 -22.49 -9.01 -18.90
CA GLY A 562 -23.34 -8.03 -18.23
C GLY A 562 -24.18 -8.57 -17.08
N LYS A 563 -23.82 -9.72 -16.49
CA LYS A 563 -24.42 -10.20 -15.24
C LYS A 563 -24.09 -9.25 -14.07
N PHE A 564 -22.96 -8.55 -14.16
CA PHE A 564 -22.50 -7.58 -13.20
C PHE A 564 -22.08 -6.27 -13.88
N LEU A 565 -22.13 -5.15 -13.17
CA LEU A 565 -21.62 -3.86 -13.63
C LEU A 565 -20.38 -3.49 -12.83
N PRO A 566 -19.25 -3.12 -13.46
CA PRO A 566 -18.02 -2.75 -12.76
C PRO A 566 -18.26 -1.52 -11.87
N THR A 567 -17.91 -1.64 -10.59
CA THR A 567 -18.06 -0.55 -9.59
C THR A 567 -16.72 0.03 -9.13
N GLY A 568 -15.59 -0.53 -9.58
CA GLY A 568 -14.26 -0.09 -9.18
C GLY A 568 -14.00 1.36 -9.62
N VAL A 569 -13.40 2.13 -8.72
CA VAL A 569 -12.95 3.50 -8.98
C VAL A 569 -11.45 3.55 -8.71
N PRO A 570 -10.61 3.62 -9.77
CA PRO A 570 -9.16 3.65 -9.63
C PRO A 570 -8.74 4.82 -8.74
N GLU A 571 -7.97 4.52 -7.70
CA GLU A 571 -7.54 5.54 -6.73
C GLU A 571 -6.31 6.29 -7.25
N LEU A 572 -6.56 7.15 -8.24
CA LEU A 572 -5.53 7.83 -9.03
C LEU A 572 -5.63 9.36 -8.89
N ALA A 573 -4.65 9.98 -8.25
CA ALA A 573 -4.42 11.43 -8.21
C ALA A 573 -4.32 12.02 -9.63
N SER A 574 -3.64 11.32 -10.53
CA SER A 574 -3.58 11.63 -11.97
C SER A 574 -4.98 11.79 -12.62
N MET A 575 -5.99 11.01 -12.21
CA MET A 575 -7.37 11.19 -12.67
C MET A 575 -8.14 12.30 -11.95
N ARG A 576 -7.81 12.62 -10.69
CA ARG A 576 -8.45 13.73 -9.96
C ARG A 576 -8.19 15.06 -10.66
N HIS A 577 -7.00 15.29 -11.20
CA HIS A 577 -6.67 16.48 -11.99
C HIS A 577 -7.42 16.57 -13.34
N ARG A 578 -7.81 15.44 -13.96
CA ARG A 578 -8.62 15.43 -15.19
C ARG A 578 -10.09 15.82 -14.94
N LYS A 579 -10.66 15.46 -13.78
CA LYS A 579 -12.04 15.87 -13.41
C LYS A 579 -12.19 17.39 -13.25
N THR A 580 -11.12 18.12 -12.94
CA THR A 580 -11.12 19.60 -12.91
C THR A 580 -11.18 20.26 -14.30
N ALA A 581 -11.04 19.52 -15.41
CA ALA A 581 -10.92 20.09 -16.76
C ALA A 581 -12.13 19.88 -17.69
N LYS A 582 -13.13 19.07 -17.32
CA LYS A 582 -14.37 18.86 -18.11
C LYS A 582 -15.61 18.78 -17.21
N ASN A 583 -16.61 19.61 -17.51
CA ASN A 583 -17.92 19.75 -16.83
C ASN A 583 -17.77 20.31 -15.38
N ILE A 584 -18.05 21.58 -15.07
CA ILE A 584 -19.33 22.32 -15.26
C ILE A 584 -20.54 21.41 -15.00
N LEU A 585 -21.27 21.68 -13.90
CA LEU A 585 -22.39 20.89 -13.33
C LEU A 585 -22.04 19.70 -12.41
N GLN A 586 -21.22 19.97 -11.39
CA GLN A 586 -21.57 19.61 -9.99
C GLN A 586 -21.17 20.78 -9.07
N PRO A 587 -21.75 20.89 -7.85
CA PRO A 587 -21.01 20.37 -6.70
C PRO A 587 -21.87 19.86 -5.54
N ARG A 588 -21.56 18.66 -5.01
CA ARG A 588 -21.59 18.40 -3.55
C ARG A 588 -20.80 17.15 -3.13
N THR A 589 -19.48 17.30 -3.01
CA THR A 589 -18.61 16.65 -1.99
C THR A 589 -17.33 17.48 -1.87
N GLN A 590 -16.63 17.41 -0.73
CA GLN A 590 -15.65 18.43 -0.32
C GLN A 590 -14.47 18.61 -1.30
N PHE A 591 -14.12 19.88 -1.57
CA PHE A 591 -12.84 20.24 -2.17
C PHE A 591 -11.73 20.14 -1.11
N LEU A 592 -10.66 19.40 -1.40
CA LEU A 592 -9.31 19.70 -0.91
C LEU A 592 -8.89 21.04 -1.53
N GLY A 593 -9.33 22.12 -0.90
CA GLY A 593 -9.13 23.49 -1.38
C GLY A 593 -7.73 24.01 -1.10
N GLN A 594 -7.24 24.84 -2.02
CA GLN A 594 -6.06 25.69 -1.89
C GLN A 594 -5.97 26.32 -0.48
N MET A 595 -4.88 26.09 0.25
CA MET A 595 -4.66 26.63 1.59
C MET A 595 -4.36 28.13 1.54
N TRP A 596 -5.03 28.92 2.37
CA TRP A 596 -4.83 30.37 2.48
C TRP A 596 -4.06 30.74 3.74
N LEU A 597 -3.21 31.76 3.64
CA LEU A 597 -2.52 32.35 4.78
C LEU A 597 -3.56 33.02 5.71
N VAL A 598 -3.61 32.53 6.96
CA VAL A 598 -4.46 33.06 8.02
C VAL A 598 -3.60 33.91 8.96
N GLU A 599 -4.04 35.13 9.24
CA GLU A 599 -3.40 36.07 10.16
C GLU A 599 -4.32 36.35 11.36
N ASN A 600 -3.76 36.83 12.47
CA ASN A 600 -4.57 37.41 13.55
C ASN A 600 -5.24 38.71 13.05
N TYR A 601 -6.49 38.92 13.48
CA TYR A 601 -7.25 40.15 13.24
C TYR A 601 -6.78 41.26 14.17
N ASP A 602 -6.49 42.42 13.59
CA ASP A 602 -6.16 43.65 14.30
C ASP A 602 -7.35 44.64 14.20
N PRO A 603 -8.02 45.00 15.31
CA PRO A 603 -9.19 45.88 15.26
C PRO A 603 -8.95 47.26 14.65
N GLU A 604 -7.78 47.85 14.85
CA GLU A 604 -7.46 49.19 14.34
C GLU A 604 -7.08 49.14 12.85
N LYS A 605 -6.28 48.14 12.46
CA LYS A 605 -5.77 47.98 11.09
C LYS A 605 -6.79 47.35 10.14
N ASP A 606 -7.47 46.29 10.57
CA ASP A 606 -8.32 45.45 9.72
C ASP A 606 -9.81 45.83 9.81
N GLY A 607 -10.24 46.54 10.86
CA GLY A 607 -11.64 46.95 11.08
C GLY A 607 -12.34 47.62 9.88
N PRO A 608 -11.74 48.63 9.22
CA PRO A 608 -12.33 49.26 8.02
C PRO A 608 -12.43 48.33 6.80
N ALA A 609 -11.59 47.30 6.72
CA ALA A 609 -11.69 46.26 5.70
C ALA A 609 -12.74 45.20 6.06
N LEU A 610 -12.88 44.87 7.34
CA LEU A 610 -13.92 43.97 7.84
C LEU A 610 -15.31 44.59 7.62
N GLN A 611 -15.49 45.88 7.90
CA GLN A 611 -16.77 46.55 7.65
C GLN A 611 -17.18 46.52 6.16
N ARG A 612 -16.21 46.59 5.24
CA ARG A 612 -16.47 46.43 3.80
C ARG A 612 -16.85 44.99 3.44
N LEU A 613 -16.22 43.99 4.05
CA LEU A 613 -16.60 42.58 3.90
C LEU A 613 -18.05 42.35 4.38
N LEU A 614 -18.40 42.81 5.59
CA LEU A 614 -19.74 42.65 6.17
C LEU A 614 -20.82 43.33 5.32
N LYS A 615 -20.58 44.55 4.83
CA LYS A 615 -21.48 45.24 3.88
C LYS A 615 -21.65 44.45 2.58
N GLY A 616 -20.63 43.73 2.14
CA GLY A 616 -20.66 42.90 0.93
C GLY A 616 -21.42 41.57 1.08
N VAL A 617 -21.79 41.14 2.29
CA VAL A 617 -22.46 39.85 2.53
C VAL A 617 -23.98 40.00 2.62
N PRO A 618 -24.78 39.34 1.75
CA PRO A 618 -26.23 39.35 1.83
C PRO A 618 -26.74 38.83 3.18
N GLY A 619 -27.78 39.46 3.73
CA GLY A 619 -28.42 39.05 4.99
C GLY A 619 -27.80 39.65 6.26
N ILE A 620 -26.49 39.93 6.29
CA ILE A 620 -25.84 40.64 7.42
C ILE A 620 -26.26 42.12 7.50
N GLN A 621 -26.57 42.74 6.35
CA GLN A 621 -26.94 44.16 6.25
C GLN A 621 -28.15 44.56 7.11
N ASN A 622 -29.03 43.62 7.48
CA ASN A 622 -30.23 43.87 8.28
C ASN A 622 -29.97 43.80 9.80
N TYR A 623 -28.80 43.33 10.25
CA TYR A 623 -28.47 43.17 11.66
C TYR A 623 -27.77 44.42 12.24
N HIS A 624 -28.56 45.45 12.56
CA HIS A 624 -28.09 46.61 13.32
C HIS A 624 -27.90 46.29 14.81
N HIS A 625 -26.90 45.47 15.15
CA HIS A 625 -26.46 45.26 16.54
C HIS A 625 -25.35 46.25 16.93
N PRO A 626 -25.30 46.76 18.19
CA PRO A 626 -24.27 47.71 18.64
C PRO A 626 -22.83 47.16 18.66
N TRP A 627 -22.61 45.86 18.40
CA TRP A 627 -21.27 45.25 18.28
C TRP A 627 -20.82 45.02 16.83
N SER A 628 -21.59 45.50 15.84
CA SER A 628 -21.43 45.22 14.39
C SER A 628 -20.13 45.74 13.72
N THR A 629 -19.23 46.38 14.46
CA THR A 629 -17.94 46.87 13.92
C THR A 629 -16.69 46.15 14.44
N ASN A 630 -16.69 45.63 15.68
CA ASN A 630 -15.42 45.24 16.34
C ASN A 630 -15.32 43.78 16.82
N PHE A 631 -16.44 43.06 17.03
CA PHE A 631 -16.48 41.69 17.58
C PHE A 631 -15.83 41.48 18.99
N GLU A 632 -15.10 42.46 19.54
CA GLU A 632 -14.52 42.38 20.88
C GLU A 632 -15.58 42.19 21.98
N ALA A 633 -15.50 41.08 22.70
CA ALA A 633 -16.21 40.89 23.96
C ALA A 633 -15.34 41.37 25.13
N ARG A 634 -15.55 42.61 25.59
CA ARG A 634 -14.89 43.19 26.77
C ARG A 634 -15.64 42.81 28.06
N ILE A 635 -15.63 41.52 28.39
CA ILE A 635 -16.36 40.94 29.54
C ILE A 635 -15.39 40.06 30.33
N ASP A 636 -15.32 40.28 31.66
CA ASP A 636 -14.42 39.53 32.52
C ASP A 636 -14.66 38.01 32.44
N GLY A 637 -13.57 37.26 32.28
CA GLY A 637 -13.60 35.81 32.11
C GLY A 637 -13.80 35.32 30.67
N ILE A 638 -14.05 36.20 29.70
CA ILE A 638 -14.11 35.88 28.27
C ILE A 638 -12.86 36.44 27.57
N GLU A 639 -12.10 35.57 26.91
CA GLU A 639 -11.02 35.98 26.02
C GLU A 639 -11.49 35.88 24.56
N ASN A 640 -11.13 36.86 23.74
CA ASN A 640 -11.37 36.84 22.30
C ASN A 640 -10.03 36.80 21.55
N ASN A 641 -9.96 35.98 20.50
CA ASN A 641 -8.94 36.08 19.47
C ASN A 641 -9.59 35.79 18.12
N HIS A 642 -9.27 36.56 17.10
CA HIS A 642 -10.00 36.58 15.84
C HIS A 642 -9.01 36.49 14.68
N PHE A 643 -9.47 35.97 13.54
CA PHE A 643 -8.60 35.58 12.43
C PHE A 643 -9.11 36.11 11.10
N VAL A 644 -8.18 36.44 10.19
CA VAL A 644 -8.48 36.95 8.84
C VAL A 644 -7.65 36.25 7.78
N VAL A 645 -8.22 36.12 6.59
CA VAL A 645 -7.45 35.98 5.33
C VAL A 645 -7.59 37.31 4.60
N LYS A 646 -6.47 37.96 4.31
CA LYS A 646 -6.44 39.25 3.60
C LYS A 646 -5.39 39.28 2.50
N ASN A 647 -5.60 40.15 1.53
CA ASN A 647 -4.61 40.45 0.50
C ASN A 647 -3.58 41.44 1.07
N SER A 648 -2.34 41.00 1.20
CA SER A 648 -1.24 41.79 1.79
C SER A 648 -0.91 43.07 1.03
N SER A 649 -1.14 43.11 -0.29
CA SER A 649 -0.80 44.26 -1.14
C SER A 649 -1.82 45.40 -1.10
N ASN A 650 -3.08 45.14 -0.70
CA ASN A 650 -4.15 46.16 -0.71
C ASN A 650 -5.07 46.15 0.54
N GLY A 651 -4.77 45.32 1.54
CA GLY A 651 -5.50 45.25 2.81
C GLY A 651 -6.96 44.80 2.68
N THR A 652 -7.37 44.18 1.56
CA THR A 652 -8.75 43.68 1.42
C THR A 652 -8.91 42.33 2.11
N ILE A 653 -9.83 42.24 3.06
CA ILE A 653 -10.17 40.96 3.73
C ILE A 653 -11.03 40.12 2.79
N HIS A 654 -10.70 38.83 2.70
CA HIS A 654 -11.41 37.84 1.91
C HIS A 654 -12.18 36.85 2.79
N GLY A 655 -11.75 36.65 4.04
CA GLY A 655 -12.53 35.96 5.06
C GLY A 655 -12.15 36.38 6.48
N PHE A 656 -13.07 36.21 7.43
CA PHE A 656 -12.94 36.56 8.84
C PHE A 656 -13.56 35.47 9.73
N CYS A 657 -12.97 35.20 10.88
CA CYS A 657 -13.49 34.29 11.90
C CYS A 657 -13.38 34.89 13.30
N ALA A 658 -14.50 34.89 14.03
CA ALA A 658 -14.57 35.34 15.41
C ALA A 658 -14.59 34.13 16.36
N THR A 659 -13.59 34.05 17.26
CA THR A 659 -13.54 33.04 18.32
C THR A 659 -13.50 33.64 19.73
N TYR A 660 -14.10 32.93 20.67
CA TYR A 660 -14.14 33.28 22.09
C TYR A 660 -13.80 32.07 22.97
N TYR A 661 -13.17 32.31 24.12
CA TYR A 661 -12.88 31.31 25.14
C TYR A 661 -13.41 31.76 26.50
N ILE A 662 -14.24 30.93 27.15
CA ILE A 662 -14.88 31.24 28.44
C ILE A 662 -14.15 30.47 29.55
N LYS A 663 -13.40 31.19 30.38
CA LYS A 663 -12.54 30.60 31.43
C LYS A 663 -13.31 29.78 32.47
N SER A 664 -14.49 30.23 32.87
CA SER A 664 -15.30 29.57 33.91
C SER A 664 -15.83 28.19 33.51
N THR A 665 -15.88 27.88 32.21
CA THR A 665 -16.38 26.59 31.68
C THR A 665 -15.33 25.81 30.90
N SER A 666 -14.13 26.38 30.72
CA SER A 666 -13.07 25.86 29.85
C SER A 666 -13.55 25.51 28.43
N ARG A 667 -14.47 26.30 27.87
CA ARG A 667 -15.04 26.09 26.53
C ARG A 667 -14.63 27.17 25.55
N ALA A 668 -14.38 26.76 24.30
CA ALA A 668 -14.12 27.66 23.20
C ALA A 668 -15.26 27.62 22.17
N TYR A 669 -15.42 28.74 21.47
CA TYR A 669 -16.55 28.97 20.58
C TYR A 669 -16.08 29.61 19.28
N ILE A 670 -16.54 29.07 18.15
CA ILE A 670 -16.49 29.74 16.84
C ILE A 670 -17.86 30.37 16.62
N ALA A 671 -17.92 31.69 16.73
CA ALA A 671 -19.17 32.45 16.73
C ALA A 671 -19.59 32.93 15.35
N ALA A 672 -18.62 33.19 14.47
CA ALA A 672 -18.85 33.54 13.08
C ALA A 672 -17.66 33.10 12.23
N CYS A 673 -17.94 32.56 11.04
CA CYS A 673 -17.00 32.48 9.92
C CYS A 673 -17.70 33.14 8.73
N ILE A 674 -17.05 34.14 8.13
CA ILE A 674 -17.63 35.02 7.10
C ILE A 674 -16.66 35.09 5.94
N VAL A 675 -17.10 34.74 4.74
CA VAL A 675 -16.25 34.77 3.53
C VAL A 675 -16.87 35.68 2.48
N ASN A 676 -16.02 36.45 1.79
CA ASN A 676 -16.45 37.35 0.72
C ASN A 676 -17.27 36.56 -0.33
N PRO A 677 -18.51 36.93 -0.66
CA PRO A 677 -19.37 36.11 -1.52
C PRO A 677 -18.76 35.78 -2.88
N HIS A 678 -17.98 36.69 -3.46
CA HIS A 678 -17.29 36.49 -4.74
C HIS A 678 -16.03 35.61 -4.64
N ARG A 679 -15.61 35.24 -3.43
CA ARG A 679 -14.46 34.36 -3.14
C ARG A 679 -14.82 33.13 -2.29
N ARG A 680 -16.12 32.88 -2.05
CA ARG A 680 -16.59 31.62 -1.45
C ARG A 680 -16.18 30.44 -2.34
N ARG A 681 -16.06 29.25 -1.74
CA ARG A 681 -15.57 28.01 -2.38
C ARG A 681 -14.10 28.01 -2.84
N MET A 682 -13.31 29.06 -2.56
CA MET A 682 -11.86 29.08 -2.84
C MET A 682 -10.99 28.43 -1.73
N GLY A 683 -11.57 27.76 -0.73
CA GLY A 683 -10.83 27.18 0.41
C GLY A 683 -10.60 28.12 1.61
N ILE A 684 -10.94 29.41 1.48
CA ILE A 684 -10.72 30.45 2.50
C ILE A 684 -11.37 30.13 3.84
N GLY A 685 -12.68 29.83 3.85
CA GLY A 685 -13.42 29.54 5.09
C GLY A 685 -12.86 28.32 5.83
N GLY A 686 -12.57 27.24 5.09
CA GLY A 686 -11.92 26.05 5.64
C GLY A 686 -10.54 26.36 6.24
N SER A 687 -9.71 27.11 5.52
CA SER A 687 -8.36 27.52 5.99
C SER A 687 -8.44 28.26 7.33
N ILE A 688 -9.33 29.26 7.44
CA ILE A 688 -9.49 30.05 8.67
C ILE A 688 -10.05 29.19 9.81
N CYS A 689 -11.05 28.34 9.56
CA CYS A 689 -11.66 27.51 10.59
C CYS A 689 -10.69 26.45 11.12
N THR A 690 -9.93 25.78 10.24
CA THR A 690 -8.90 24.81 10.64
C THR A 690 -7.81 25.49 11.48
N TYR A 691 -7.34 26.67 11.05
CA TYR A 691 -6.36 27.45 11.82
C TYR A 691 -6.89 27.88 13.19
N ALA A 692 -8.13 28.37 13.24
CA ALA A 692 -8.79 28.77 14.49
C ALA A 692 -8.94 27.60 15.48
N ILE A 693 -9.33 26.41 14.99
CA ILE A 693 -9.44 25.19 15.80
C ILE A 693 -8.08 24.76 16.34
N ALA A 694 -7.04 24.75 15.50
CA ALA A 694 -5.68 24.42 15.91
C ALA A 694 -5.17 25.41 16.98
N TRP A 695 -5.30 26.72 16.72
CA TRP A 695 -4.86 27.76 17.65
C TRP A 695 -5.55 27.66 19.02
N LEU A 696 -6.88 27.45 19.04
CA LEU A 696 -7.64 27.26 20.28
C LEU A 696 -7.18 26.01 21.05
N SER A 697 -6.97 24.90 20.33
CA SER A 697 -6.54 23.63 20.92
C SER A 697 -5.16 23.73 21.56
N GLU A 698 -4.22 24.41 20.90
CA GLU A 698 -2.84 24.59 21.37
C GLU A 698 -2.75 25.61 22.51
N ASN A 699 -3.36 26.79 22.35
CA ASN A 699 -3.14 27.95 23.21
C ASN A 699 -4.12 28.04 24.39
N LYS A 700 -5.31 27.44 24.29
CA LYS A 700 -6.35 27.50 25.35
C LYS A 700 -6.73 26.13 25.91
N LYS A 701 -6.40 25.03 25.22
CA LYS A 701 -6.68 23.63 25.61
C LYS A 701 -8.11 23.46 26.17
N PRO A 702 -9.15 23.92 25.45
CA PRO A 702 -10.52 23.87 25.94
C PRO A 702 -11.00 22.42 26.05
N ALA A 703 -11.87 22.14 27.03
CA ALA A 703 -12.53 20.84 27.18
C ALA A 703 -13.48 20.54 26.00
N GLN A 704 -13.97 21.57 25.32
CA GLN A 704 -14.77 21.43 24.09
C GLN A 704 -14.70 22.71 23.24
N ILE A 705 -14.69 22.54 21.92
CA ILE A 705 -14.91 23.61 20.93
C ILE A 705 -16.33 23.45 20.37
N GLN A 706 -17.13 24.53 20.36
CA GLN A 706 -18.51 24.52 19.86
C GLN A 706 -18.72 25.59 18.78
N TRP A 707 -19.63 25.32 17.85
CA TRP A 707 -20.08 26.26 16.82
C TRP A 707 -21.36 26.97 17.28
N CYS A 708 -21.44 28.29 17.07
CA CYS A 708 -22.59 29.15 17.40
C CYS A 708 -23.04 29.06 18.87
N TYR A 709 -22.66 30.05 19.68
CA TYR A 709 -23.18 30.21 21.04
C TYR A 709 -24.12 31.40 21.15
N SER A 710 -25.09 31.31 22.06
CA SER A 710 -26.10 32.34 22.32
C SER A 710 -25.54 33.61 22.98
N PHE A 711 -24.23 33.69 23.25
CA PHE A 711 -23.60 34.90 23.78
C PHE A 711 -22.09 34.99 23.45
N PRO A 712 -21.57 36.09 22.87
CA PRO A 712 -22.32 37.18 22.25
C PRO A 712 -22.99 36.70 20.95
N ALA A 713 -24.32 36.62 20.93
CA ALA A 713 -25.06 36.20 19.75
C ALA A 713 -25.03 37.31 18.68
N LEU A 714 -24.35 37.03 17.57
CA LEU A 714 -24.35 37.88 16.37
C LEU A 714 -25.51 37.57 15.43
N PHE A 715 -26.14 36.40 15.58
CA PHE A 715 -27.26 35.93 14.78
C PHE A 715 -28.29 35.23 15.67
N SER A 716 -29.56 35.61 15.53
CA SER A 716 -30.68 34.86 16.12
C SER A 716 -30.87 33.55 15.34
N THR A 717 -30.73 32.40 16.02
CA THR A 717 -30.86 31.08 15.40
C THR A 717 -32.27 30.84 14.84
N PRO A 718 -32.40 30.35 13.59
CA PRO A 718 -33.62 29.65 13.16
C PRO A 718 -33.81 28.37 13.99
N GLU A 719 -35.06 27.98 14.25
CA GLU A 719 -35.46 26.91 15.20
C GLU A 719 -34.94 25.49 14.88
N LEU A 720 -34.23 25.30 13.76
CA LEU A 720 -33.64 24.02 13.35
C LEU A 720 -32.33 23.65 14.07
N ALA A 721 -31.69 24.60 14.77
CA ALA A 721 -30.35 24.40 15.34
C ALA A 721 -30.29 23.51 16.61
N GLN A 722 -31.42 23.15 17.23
CA GLN A 722 -31.43 22.41 18.52
C GLN A 722 -31.41 20.87 18.39
N ARG A 723 -31.34 20.29 17.18
CA ARG A 723 -31.54 18.83 17.01
C ARG A 723 -30.49 18.03 16.23
N GLU A 724 -29.43 18.65 15.71
CA GLU A 724 -28.48 17.94 14.84
C GLU A 724 -27.04 17.96 15.37
N SER A 725 -26.43 16.78 15.40
CA SER A 725 -25.05 16.55 15.83
C SER A 725 -24.02 17.07 14.82
N THR A 726 -22.75 17.03 15.22
CA THR A 726 -21.55 17.62 14.58
C THR A 726 -21.30 17.35 13.08
N GLN A 727 -22.09 16.51 12.40
CA GLN A 727 -21.91 16.13 11.00
C GLN A 727 -22.41 17.15 9.94
N ARG A 728 -22.96 18.31 10.33
CA ARG A 728 -23.50 19.31 9.37
C ARG A 728 -22.90 20.73 9.41
N ALA A 729 -21.77 20.93 10.09
CA ALA A 729 -21.03 22.20 10.01
C ALA A 729 -20.70 22.60 8.56
N ASP A 730 -20.41 21.61 7.69
CA ASP A 730 -20.13 21.79 6.27
C ASP A 730 -21.30 22.37 5.45
N MET A 731 -22.54 22.23 5.91
CA MET A 731 -23.68 22.88 5.25
C MET A 731 -23.74 24.38 5.55
N TRP A 732 -23.36 24.80 6.76
CA TRP A 732 -23.33 26.21 7.15
C TRP A 732 -22.15 26.96 6.49
N MET A 733 -20.95 26.36 6.46
CA MET A 733 -19.77 26.94 5.80
C MET A 733 -19.90 27.12 4.28
N ASN A 734 -20.98 26.60 3.65
CA ASN A 734 -21.27 26.76 2.23
C ASN A 734 -22.35 27.82 1.93
N HIS A 735 -22.91 28.51 2.93
CA HIS A 735 -23.92 29.57 2.75
C HIS A 735 -23.50 30.95 3.28
N TRP A 736 -22.44 31.05 4.09
CA TRP A 736 -21.91 32.30 4.64
C TRP A 736 -20.43 32.56 4.28
#